data_AF-S0FL31-F1
#
_entry.id   AF-S0FL31-F1
#
_cell.length_a   1.000
_cell.length_b   1.000
_cell.length_c   1.000
_cell.angle_alpha   90.00
_cell.angle_beta   90.00
_cell.angle_gamma   90.00
#
_symmetry.space_group_name_H-M   'P 1'
#
loop_
_entity.id
_entity.type
_entity.pdbx_description
1 polymer ?
#
loop_
_entity_poly.entity_id
_entity_poly.type
_entity_poly.pdbx_seq_one_letter_code
_entity_poly.pdbx_strand_id
1 'polypeptide(L)'
;MKKASKLSLAILIMIIAILAFGAVVSAAPCINREVQLTQPDGTKVKVLVTGDEFYQHVESIDGYTLCMDDKTGWIHYADVNADGTEFVPSGVIYQGTAKADISIQGKSSLAKHQQISSESIRKKREYTKKLLNLDKTSTNASIASAEISGPAVLPAGQTMGNVLGLTILINFPDQQSTVSKTDITNLFNQTGYTGYGNNGSVRDYYYSVSGGKLTFTNTITGFYTAKHPKSYYNDPNIVFASRAAELVTEALQWLDSTGFNFASLTTGSDGYVLSVNALYAGEPDVAWSKGLWPHQGALYTPFRADGVNVQRYEMSNIGTDLSIYTICHENGHLILGYPDLYDYDGDSSGIGRYSLMAYTDDKNPVPPDAYCRNVISGWNGISSLNSLADGTSVTAVSNGTGAQQAYRWTGSKSNEYFLIENIRKTGRYANMPDEGLIIWHVDQNGDNSFNQMTASKHFLVSVEQADNLFQLERNGNSGADGDLFHAGYRTSFSDTTSPSAKWWNGTNSGLSISGIGAIGSSITFIKGSSGPSASRYEAEGATVNNASIYSGSDASNNQYVGGIDYSDSYVAFTVNATAAKTYTMTIRYANGTGANSTQNLSVNSGAASTVTYMPTSGWGQFGSTTVNFTLKAGSNTIKLSKGAAGYAELDYIEIQ
;
A
#
# COMPACT_ATOMS: atom_id res chain seq x y z
N MET A 1 -49.31 54.58 36.35
CA MET A 1 -50.25 54.54 35.20
C MET A 1 -49.43 54.85 33.95
N LYS A 2 -49.41 54.14 32.82
CA LYS A 2 -50.09 52.95 32.29
C LYS A 2 -49.23 52.39 31.13
N LYS A 3 -49.04 51.06 31.11
CA LYS A 3 -49.09 50.09 29.99
C LYS A 3 -48.41 50.39 28.63
N ALA A 4 -47.35 49.60 28.36
CA ALA A 4 -47.19 48.60 27.30
C ALA A 4 -47.77 48.82 25.88
N SER A 5 -46.91 48.65 24.86
CA SER A 5 -47.20 47.84 23.65
C SER A 5 -45.94 47.38 22.90
N LYS A 6 -45.65 46.07 22.99
CA LYS A 6 -45.29 45.17 21.88
C LYS A 6 -45.35 45.82 20.49
N LEU A 7 -44.26 45.76 19.71
CA LEU A 7 -44.17 45.04 18.42
C LEU A 7 -42.86 45.38 17.67
N SER A 8 -41.81 44.58 17.86
CA SER A 8 -40.82 44.26 16.81
C SER A 8 -40.09 42.98 17.20
N LEU A 9 -40.68 41.90 16.73
CA LEU A 9 -40.17 40.54 16.66
C LEU A 9 -38.82 40.51 15.90
N ALA A 10 -37.93 39.60 16.32
CA ALA A 10 -36.88 38.99 15.51
C ALA A 10 -35.52 39.71 15.31
N ILE A 11 -34.91 40.26 16.35
CA ILE A 11 -33.45 40.47 16.34
C ILE A 11 -32.85 40.01 17.68
N LEU A 12 -31.84 39.14 17.57
CA LEU A 12 -30.91 38.69 18.60
C LEU A 12 -31.36 37.56 19.53
N ILE A 13 -31.84 36.46 18.93
CA ILE A 13 -31.35 35.14 19.36
C ILE A 13 -29.85 35.17 19.11
N MET A 14 -29.08 35.29 20.20
CA MET A 14 -27.63 35.25 20.19
C MET A 14 -27.22 33.84 19.75
N ILE A 15 -26.94 33.73 18.46
CA ILE A 15 -26.27 32.62 17.81
C ILE A 15 -24.92 32.46 18.50
N ILE A 16 -24.82 31.50 19.41
CA ILE A 16 -23.61 30.70 19.57
C ILE A 16 -23.95 29.38 18.89
N ALA A 17 -23.93 29.40 17.55
CA ALA A 17 -23.68 28.18 16.80
C ALA A 17 -22.22 27.83 17.08
N ILE A 18 -21.98 26.99 18.09
CA ILE A 18 -20.76 26.21 18.16
C ILE A 18 -20.76 25.40 16.87
N LEU A 19 -19.95 25.81 15.89
CA LEU A 19 -19.58 24.98 14.76
C LEU A 19 -18.80 23.80 15.35
N ALA A 20 -19.53 22.78 15.78
CA ALA A 20 -18.99 21.47 16.03
C ALA A 20 -18.61 20.91 14.66
N PHE A 21 -17.35 21.09 14.27
CA PHE A 21 -16.75 20.29 13.22
C PHE A 21 -16.76 18.85 13.74
N GLY A 22 -17.66 18.02 13.20
CA GLY A 22 -17.61 16.57 13.40
C GLY A 22 -16.46 16.02 12.58
N ALA A 23 -15.57 15.27 13.22
CA ALA A 23 -14.53 14.54 12.52
C ALA A 23 -15.10 13.20 12.08
N VAL A 24 -14.74 12.72 10.89
CA VAL A 24 -14.91 11.29 10.61
C VAL A 24 -13.65 10.60 11.06
N VAL A 25 -13.70 9.82 12.12
CA VAL A 25 -12.55 9.01 12.53
C VAL A 25 -12.67 7.64 11.86
N SER A 26 -11.53 7.04 11.51
CA SER A 26 -11.47 5.92 10.57
C SER A 26 -10.61 4.78 11.10
N ALA A 27 -11.02 3.56 10.76
CA ALA A 27 -10.19 2.37 10.87
C ALA A 27 -9.09 2.43 9.80
N ALA A 28 -9.46 2.65 8.53
CA ALA A 28 -8.56 3.05 7.46
C ALA A 28 -7.65 4.25 7.83
N PRO A 29 -6.46 4.36 7.23
CA PRO A 29 -5.42 5.27 7.69
C PRO A 29 -5.78 6.73 7.44
N CYS A 30 -5.29 7.61 8.31
CA CYS A 30 -5.49 9.05 8.25
C CYS A 30 -4.19 9.83 8.54
N ILE A 31 -4.12 11.07 8.06
CA ILE A 31 -2.99 11.98 8.27
C ILE A 31 -3.52 13.30 8.86
N ASN A 32 -2.99 13.69 10.02
CA ASN A 32 -3.30 14.94 10.72
C ASN A 32 -4.81 15.21 10.84
N ARG A 33 -5.58 14.17 11.08
CA ARG A 33 -7.02 14.27 11.21
C ARG A 33 -7.35 14.95 12.54
N GLU A 34 -8.11 16.04 12.50
CA GLU A 34 -8.61 16.67 13.72
C GLU A 34 -9.61 15.74 14.41
N VAL A 35 -9.42 15.47 15.71
CA VAL A 35 -10.32 14.66 16.55
C VAL A 35 -10.53 15.36 17.89
N GLN A 36 -11.68 15.17 18.52
CA GLN A 36 -11.93 15.62 19.90
C GLN A 36 -11.86 14.44 20.88
N LEU A 37 -10.83 14.43 21.72
CA LEU A 37 -10.68 13.44 22.79
C LEU A 37 -11.22 13.97 24.12
N THR A 38 -11.49 13.07 25.06
CA THR A 38 -12.08 13.42 26.37
C THR A 38 -11.07 13.21 27.48
N GLN A 39 -10.86 14.24 28.30
CA GLN A 39 -10.12 14.14 29.55
C GLN A 39 -10.97 13.43 30.63
N PRO A 40 -10.36 12.87 31.68
CA PRO A 40 -11.09 12.21 32.77
C PRO A 40 -12.14 13.07 33.50
N ASP A 41 -12.00 14.41 33.45
CA ASP A 41 -12.99 15.34 34.01
C ASP A 41 -14.16 15.67 33.06
N GLY A 42 -14.18 15.07 31.87
CA GLY A 42 -15.17 15.28 30.82
C GLY A 42 -14.83 16.41 29.84
N THR A 43 -13.75 17.16 30.07
CA THR A 43 -13.32 18.23 29.16
C THR A 43 -12.91 17.65 27.80
N LYS A 44 -13.39 18.26 26.71
CA LYS A 44 -13.00 17.88 25.34
C LYS A 44 -11.76 18.65 24.90
N VAL A 45 -10.78 17.95 24.34
CA VAL A 45 -9.54 18.52 23.82
C VAL A 45 -9.37 18.15 22.35
N LYS A 46 -9.09 19.14 21.50
CA LYS A 46 -8.83 18.92 20.08
C LYS A 46 -7.40 18.45 19.87
N VAL A 47 -7.21 17.41 19.06
CA VAL A 47 -5.91 16.81 18.71
C VAL A 47 -5.82 16.55 17.21
N LEU A 48 -4.61 16.30 16.71
CA LEU A 48 -4.33 15.78 15.39
C LEU A 48 -3.94 14.31 15.52
N VAL A 49 -4.57 13.43 14.75
CA VAL A 49 -4.28 11.99 14.73
C VAL A 49 -3.74 11.60 13.37
N THR A 50 -2.62 10.86 13.37
CA THR A 50 -2.03 10.22 12.20
C THR A 50 -1.86 8.73 12.50
N GLY A 51 -2.27 7.87 11.58
CA GLY A 51 -2.27 6.42 11.76
C GLY A 51 -3.62 5.78 11.46
N ASP A 52 -3.87 4.60 12.03
CA ASP A 52 -5.01 3.73 11.74
C ASP A 52 -5.53 3.06 13.03
N GLU A 53 -6.33 2.00 12.93
CA GLU A 53 -6.86 1.27 14.07
C GLU A 53 -5.79 0.53 14.90
N PHE A 54 -4.64 0.19 14.32
CA PHE A 54 -3.60 -0.60 14.98
C PHE A 54 -2.61 0.25 15.76
N TYR A 55 -2.34 1.47 15.28
CA TYR A 55 -1.49 2.45 15.96
C TYR A 55 -1.85 3.89 15.56
N GLN A 56 -1.90 4.77 16.56
CA GLN A 56 -2.14 6.20 16.38
C GLN A 56 -1.00 7.01 17.00
N HIS A 57 -0.42 7.89 16.19
CA HIS A 57 0.37 9.01 16.64
C HIS A 57 -0.56 10.21 16.86
N VAL A 58 -0.56 10.74 18.09
CA VAL A 58 -1.49 11.80 18.49
C VAL A 58 -0.70 13.04 18.88
N GLU A 59 -1.05 14.18 18.30
CA GLU A 59 -0.42 15.47 18.57
C GLU A 59 -1.43 16.52 19.01
N SER A 60 -0.97 17.52 19.74
CA SER A 60 -1.73 18.76 19.92
C SER A 60 -1.90 19.47 18.57
N ILE A 61 -2.85 20.41 18.50
CA ILE A 61 -3.12 21.19 17.28
C ILE A 61 -1.92 22.02 16.77
N ASP A 62 -0.90 22.18 17.60
CA ASP A 62 0.35 22.87 17.27
C ASP A 62 1.57 21.94 17.18
N GLY A 63 1.36 20.62 17.15
CA GLY A 63 2.36 19.62 16.74
C GLY A 63 3.20 19.01 17.87
N TYR A 64 2.82 19.17 19.14
CA TYR A 64 3.50 18.46 20.23
C TYR A 64 2.89 17.09 20.43
N THR A 65 3.74 16.07 20.56
CA THR A 65 3.29 14.70 20.79
C THR A 65 2.55 14.58 22.12
N LEU A 66 1.45 13.83 22.11
CA LEU A 66 0.61 13.54 23.26
C LEU A 66 0.63 12.04 23.57
N CYS A 67 0.48 11.72 24.85
CA CYS A 67 0.23 10.35 25.30
C CYS A 67 -0.76 10.36 26.46
N MET A 68 -1.43 9.24 26.67
CA MET A 68 -2.29 9.05 27.83
C MET A 68 -1.46 8.44 28.97
N ASP A 69 -1.63 8.95 30.19
CA ASP A 69 -1.13 8.28 31.39
C ASP A 69 -2.10 7.15 31.75
N ASP A 70 -1.71 5.89 31.47
CA ASP A 70 -2.53 4.71 31.73
C ASP A 70 -2.96 4.55 33.21
N LYS A 71 -2.30 5.23 34.17
CA LYS A 71 -2.71 5.17 35.58
C LYS A 71 -3.86 6.12 35.91
N THR A 72 -3.91 7.25 35.21
CA THR A 72 -4.81 8.36 35.57
C THR A 72 -5.84 8.67 34.48
N GLY A 73 -5.62 8.17 33.26
CA GLY A 73 -6.42 8.42 32.07
C GLY A 73 -6.24 9.82 31.48
N TRP A 74 -5.41 10.68 32.08
CA TRP A 74 -5.20 12.04 31.59
C TRP A 74 -4.33 12.03 30.34
N ILE A 75 -4.65 12.90 29.39
CA ILE A 75 -3.82 13.16 28.21
C ILE A 75 -2.78 14.20 28.58
N HIS A 76 -1.51 13.82 28.42
CA HIS A 76 -0.36 14.65 28.69
C HIS A 76 0.41 14.97 27.41
N TYR A 77 1.17 16.07 27.42
CA TYR A 77 2.32 16.17 26.52
C TYR A 77 3.28 15.02 26.80
N ALA A 78 3.84 14.44 25.76
CA ALA A 78 4.74 13.30 25.84
C ALA A 78 6.21 13.72 25.64
N ASP A 79 7.12 12.97 26.24
CA ASP A 79 8.52 12.88 25.78
C ASP A 79 8.80 11.44 25.32
N VAL A 80 9.92 11.23 24.64
CA VAL A 80 10.36 9.87 24.28
C VAL A 80 11.27 9.34 25.38
N ASN A 81 11.08 8.08 25.77
CA ASN A 81 11.96 7.44 26.75
C ASN A 81 13.39 7.27 26.22
N ALA A 82 14.35 6.96 27.10
CA ALA A 82 15.77 6.99 26.78
C ALA A 82 16.21 6.01 25.67
N ASP A 83 15.48 4.93 25.44
CA ASP A 83 15.78 3.93 24.41
C ASP A 83 14.98 4.14 23.11
N GLY A 84 14.14 5.18 23.03
CA GLY A 84 13.38 5.50 21.82
C GLY A 84 12.20 4.57 21.53
N THR A 85 11.73 3.78 22.50
CA THR A 85 10.69 2.77 22.27
C THR A 85 9.30 3.20 22.71
N GLU A 86 9.16 4.15 23.62
CA GLU A 86 7.88 4.53 24.22
C GLU A 86 7.74 6.04 24.41
N PHE A 87 6.49 6.51 24.30
CA PHE A 87 6.11 7.83 24.76
C PHE A 87 5.82 7.78 26.26
N VAL A 88 6.37 8.73 27.00
CA VAL A 88 6.18 8.84 28.45
C VAL A 88 5.49 10.16 28.82
N PRO A 89 4.51 10.14 29.75
CA PRO A 89 3.84 11.35 30.18
C PRO A 89 4.83 12.35 30.76
N SER A 90 4.84 13.58 30.25
CA SER A 90 5.64 14.67 30.80
C SER A 90 5.12 15.15 32.17
N GLY A 91 3.96 14.69 32.62
CA GLY A 91 3.27 15.22 33.80
C GLY A 91 2.51 16.52 33.56
N VAL A 92 2.55 17.07 32.34
CA VAL A 92 1.83 18.28 31.95
C VAL A 92 0.58 17.90 31.17
N ILE A 93 -0.59 18.14 31.75
CA ILE A 93 -1.89 17.82 31.15
C ILE A 93 -2.14 18.73 29.94
N TYR A 94 -2.59 18.14 28.83
CA TYR A 94 -3.00 18.89 27.65
C TYR A 94 -4.41 19.48 27.85
N GLN A 95 -4.54 20.79 27.66
CA GLN A 95 -5.78 21.53 27.92
C GLN A 95 -6.56 21.87 26.64
N GLY A 96 -6.16 21.33 25.47
CA GLY A 96 -6.89 21.54 24.21
C GLY A 96 -6.62 22.86 23.49
N THR A 97 -5.65 23.66 23.93
CA THR A 97 -5.29 24.96 23.33
C THR A 97 -3.87 24.95 22.78
N ALA A 98 -3.64 25.71 21.69
CA ALA A 98 -2.32 25.89 21.09
C ALA A 98 -1.38 26.63 22.05
N LYS A 99 -0.08 26.30 22.00
CA LYS A 99 0.97 26.76 22.93
C LYS A 99 1.39 28.24 22.77
N ALA A 100 0.49 29.14 22.41
CA ALA A 100 0.76 30.57 22.54
C ALA A 100 0.72 31.04 24.01
N ASP A 101 -0.08 30.39 24.87
CA ASP A 101 -0.44 30.93 26.19
C ASP A 101 0.04 30.14 27.42
N ILE A 102 0.72 29.00 27.27
CA ILE A 102 1.19 28.21 28.43
C ILE A 102 2.69 27.94 28.30
N SER A 103 3.48 28.74 29.01
CA SER A 103 4.84 28.36 29.37
C SER A 103 4.73 27.08 30.21
N ILE A 104 5.10 25.94 29.60
CA ILE A 104 5.00 24.64 30.25
C ILE A 104 6.01 24.59 31.40
N GLN A 105 5.58 25.02 32.59
CA GLN A 105 6.11 24.79 33.95
C GLN A 105 7.58 24.36 34.05
N GLY A 106 8.51 25.05 33.37
CA GLY A 106 9.95 24.79 33.45
C GLY A 106 10.48 23.51 32.76
N LYS A 107 9.73 22.85 31.86
CA LYS A 107 10.26 21.72 31.07
C LYS A 107 10.69 22.16 29.67
N SER A 108 12.00 22.32 29.46
CA SER A 108 12.61 22.74 28.20
C SER A 108 12.82 21.63 27.17
N SER A 109 12.43 20.37 27.45
CA SER A 109 12.76 19.20 26.61
C SER A 109 11.70 18.78 25.59
N LEU A 110 10.48 19.32 25.66
CA LEU A 110 9.39 18.88 24.78
C LEU A 110 9.60 19.39 23.35
N ALA A 111 9.83 18.47 22.41
CA ALA A 111 9.93 18.75 20.98
C ALA A 111 8.60 18.47 20.25
N LYS A 112 8.43 19.09 19.09
CA LYS A 112 7.32 18.78 18.18
C LYS A 112 7.63 17.55 17.35
N HIS A 113 6.60 16.83 16.94
CA HIS A 113 6.72 15.70 16.01
C HIS A 113 7.69 14.62 16.46
N GLN A 114 7.77 14.38 17.78
CA GLN A 114 8.58 13.30 18.31
C GLN A 114 8.00 11.97 17.88
N GLN A 115 8.86 11.03 17.49
CA GLN A 115 8.50 9.68 17.07
C GLN A 115 9.25 8.65 17.93
N ILE A 116 8.61 7.50 18.17
CA ILE A 116 9.29 6.29 18.66
C ILE A 116 9.87 5.51 17.47
N SER A 117 10.75 4.56 17.73
CA SER A 117 11.34 3.72 16.67
C SER A 117 10.29 2.93 15.87
N SER A 118 10.50 2.79 14.56
CA SER A 118 9.62 2.02 13.66
C SER A 118 9.46 0.56 14.13
N GLU A 119 10.49 -0.04 14.72
CA GLU A 119 10.39 -1.38 15.33
C GLU A 119 9.37 -1.41 16.49
N SER A 120 9.32 -0.36 17.30
CA SER A 120 8.33 -0.25 18.38
C SER A 120 6.91 -0.07 17.83
N ILE A 121 6.74 0.80 16.81
CA ILE A 121 5.46 0.98 16.12
C ILE A 121 4.96 -0.35 15.57
N ARG A 122 5.82 -1.10 14.86
CA ARG A 122 5.49 -2.44 14.34
C ARG A 122 5.07 -3.40 15.45
N LYS A 123 5.81 -3.47 16.57
CA LYS A 123 5.46 -4.34 17.71
C LYS A 123 4.11 -3.98 18.32
N LYS A 124 3.80 -2.70 18.49
CA LYS A 124 2.52 -2.22 19.01
C LYS A 124 1.37 -2.60 18.09
N ARG A 125 1.54 -2.42 16.78
CA ARG A 125 0.54 -2.83 15.78
C ARG A 125 0.27 -4.31 15.77
N GLU A 126 1.32 -5.14 15.75
CA GLU A 126 1.18 -6.60 15.81
C GLU A 126 0.51 -7.06 17.11
N TYR A 127 0.71 -6.33 18.21
CA TYR A 127 -0.05 -6.55 19.44
C TYR A 127 -1.53 -6.18 19.27
N THR A 128 -1.85 -5.01 18.70
CA THR A 128 -3.24 -4.58 18.45
C THR A 128 -3.98 -5.53 17.50
N LYS A 129 -3.35 -6.00 16.42
CA LYS A 129 -3.90 -7.02 15.49
C LYS A 129 -4.34 -8.29 16.21
N LYS A 130 -3.56 -8.73 17.22
CA LYS A 130 -3.91 -9.89 18.06
C LYS A 130 -5.11 -9.60 18.95
N LEU A 131 -5.22 -8.40 19.52
CA LEU A 131 -6.39 -8.01 20.33
C LEU A 131 -7.68 -7.95 19.50
N LEU A 132 -7.57 -7.56 18.22
CA LEU A 132 -8.69 -7.50 17.28
C LEU A 132 -9.08 -8.86 16.68
N ASN A 133 -8.38 -9.93 17.04
CA ASN A 133 -8.59 -11.28 16.50
C ASN A 133 -8.47 -11.34 14.96
N LEU A 134 -7.57 -10.56 14.35
CA LEU A 134 -7.40 -10.53 12.90
C LEU A 134 -6.29 -11.46 12.38
N ASP A 135 -5.42 -11.94 13.26
CA ASP A 135 -4.25 -12.75 12.91
C ASP A 135 -4.59 -14.25 12.74
N LYS A 136 -4.39 -14.79 11.53
CA LYS A 136 -4.64 -16.21 11.17
C LYS A 136 -3.62 -17.18 11.78
N THR A 137 -2.51 -16.70 12.34
CA THR A 137 -1.34 -17.53 12.68
C THR A 137 -1.13 -17.79 14.18
N SER A 138 -1.98 -17.25 15.06
CA SER A 138 -1.70 -17.26 16.49
C SER A 138 -2.08 -18.57 17.21
N THR A 139 -1.10 -19.45 17.37
CA THR A 139 -1.13 -20.62 18.28
C THR A 139 -0.80 -20.22 19.73
N ASN A 140 -1.52 -19.25 20.32
CA ASN A 140 -1.37 -18.98 21.76
C ASN A 140 -2.36 -19.82 22.58
N ALA A 141 -1.82 -20.84 23.24
CA ALA A 141 -2.50 -21.93 23.93
C ALA A 141 -3.23 -21.57 25.24
N SER A 142 -3.60 -20.31 25.49
CA SER A 142 -4.28 -19.91 26.75
C SER A 142 -5.63 -19.20 26.56
N ILE A 143 -6.09 -19.03 25.31
CA ILE A 143 -7.46 -18.62 25.01
C ILE A 143 -7.95 -19.61 23.95
N ALA A 144 -9.02 -20.36 24.26
CA ALA A 144 -9.49 -21.47 23.44
C ALA A 144 -9.68 -21.03 21.98
N SER A 145 -8.85 -21.59 21.10
CA SER A 145 -8.82 -21.35 19.66
C SER A 145 -10.07 -21.94 18.99
N ALA A 146 -11.12 -21.14 18.84
CA ALA A 146 -11.99 -21.29 17.69
C ALA A 146 -11.22 -20.73 16.49
N GLU A 147 -10.99 -21.52 15.44
CA GLU A 147 -10.39 -21.04 14.20
C GLU A 147 -11.19 -19.83 13.69
N ILE A 148 -10.57 -18.66 13.72
CA ILE A 148 -11.15 -17.45 13.12
C ILE A 148 -11.10 -17.67 11.62
N SER A 149 -12.26 -17.70 10.96
CA SER A 149 -12.29 -17.85 9.51
C SER A 149 -11.52 -16.69 8.86
N GLY A 150 -10.90 -16.96 7.71
CA GLY A 150 -10.48 -15.86 6.84
C GLY A 150 -11.67 -14.95 6.51
N PRO A 151 -11.44 -13.77 5.90
CA PRO A 151 -12.56 -13.11 5.24
C PRO A 151 -13.27 -14.16 4.38
N ALA A 152 -14.59 -14.17 4.44
CA ALA A 152 -15.41 -15.12 3.71
C ALA A 152 -15.33 -14.76 2.22
N VAL A 153 -14.18 -14.99 1.58
CA VAL A 153 -13.95 -14.50 0.22
C VAL A 153 -14.74 -15.38 -0.75
N LEU A 154 -15.52 -14.75 -1.62
CA LEU A 154 -16.19 -15.46 -2.72
C LEU A 154 -15.12 -16.07 -3.65
N PRO A 155 -15.32 -17.29 -4.18
CA PRO A 155 -14.34 -17.93 -5.05
C PRO A 155 -13.97 -17.05 -6.26
N ALA A 156 -12.68 -17.04 -6.60
CA ALA A 156 -12.18 -16.32 -7.77
C ALA A 156 -12.97 -16.69 -9.05
N GLY A 157 -13.48 -15.69 -9.76
CA GLY A 157 -14.14 -15.86 -11.06
C GLY A 157 -15.67 -15.85 -11.06
N GLN A 158 -16.35 -15.69 -9.91
CA GLN A 158 -17.76 -15.28 -9.94
C GLN A 158 -17.86 -13.77 -10.16
N THR A 159 -18.65 -13.33 -11.15
CA THR A 159 -19.18 -11.96 -11.16
C THR A 159 -19.91 -11.76 -9.85
N MET A 160 -19.44 -10.84 -9.00
CA MET A 160 -20.16 -10.55 -7.77
C MET A 160 -21.50 -9.97 -8.18
N GLY A 161 -22.57 -10.74 -8.00
CA GLY A 161 -23.90 -10.27 -8.35
C GLY A 161 -24.32 -9.18 -7.36
N ASN A 162 -25.36 -9.49 -6.60
CA ASN A 162 -25.81 -8.65 -5.52
C ASN A 162 -25.23 -9.18 -4.22
N VAL A 163 -24.45 -8.36 -3.51
CA VAL A 163 -23.99 -8.63 -2.15
C VAL A 163 -24.84 -7.78 -1.21
N LEU A 164 -25.52 -8.42 -0.28
CA LEU A 164 -26.31 -7.78 0.77
C LEU A 164 -25.60 -7.93 2.12
N GLY A 165 -25.02 -6.84 2.60
CA GLY A 165 -24.46 -6.73 3.95
C GLY A 165 -25.49 -6.26 4.98
N LEU A 166 -25.03 -6.16 6.23
CA LEU A 166 -25.80 -5.64 7.36
C LEU A 166 -25.13 -4.39 7.91
N THR A 167 -25.91 -3.33 8.17
CA THR A 167 -25.46 -2.15 8.91
C THR A 167 -26.33 -1.98 10.14
N ILE A 168 -25.75 -2.21 11.31
CA ILE A 168 -26.40 -2.08 12.61
C ILE A 168 -26.14 -0.68 13.15
N LEU A 169 -27.21 0.04 13.46
CA LEU A 169 -27.14 1.37 14.04
C LEU A 169 -27.26 1.30 15.56
N ILE A 170 -26.34 1.94 16.27
CA ILE A 170 -26.19 1.83 17.72
C ILE A 170 -26.24 3.23 18.35
N ASN A 171 -27.17 3.43 19.27
CA ASN A 171 -27.20 4.54 20.20
C ASN A 171 -26.77 4.06 21.60
N PHE A 172 -26.47 5.01 22.47
CA PHE A 172 -26.23 4.80 23.89
C PHE A 172 -27.32 5.50 24.71
N PRO A 173 -27.59 5.08 25.96
CA PRO A 173 -28.54 5.75 26.84
C PRO A 173 -28.26 7.25 27.01
N ASP A 174 -27.00 7.65 26.96
CA ASP A 174 -26.50 9.02 27.13
C ASP A 174 -26.12 9.71 25.80
N GLN A 175 -26.09 8.99 24.68
CA GLN A 175 -25.69 9.55 23.39
C GLN A 175 -26.48 8.95 22.23
N GLN A 176 -27.28 9.80 21.57
CA GLN A 176 -28.07 9.44 20.39
C GLN A 176 -27.40 9.98 19.12
N SER A 177 -27.56 9.27 18.01
CA SER A 177 -27.12 9.75 16.70
C SER A 177 -27.86 11.03 16.32
N THR A 178 -27.11 12.03 15.87
CA THR A 178 -27.67 13.25 15.26
C THR A 178 -28.01 13.05 13.79
N VAL A 179 -27.47 12.01 13.16
CA VAL A 179 -27.74 11.65 11.78
C VAL A 179 -28.89 10.65 11.72
N SER A 180 -29.83 10.89 10.81
CA SER A 180 -31.02 10.05 10.70
C SER A 180 -30.70 8.69 10.07
N LYS A 181 -31.51 7.68 10.39
CA LYS A 181 -31.45 6.38 9.69
C LYS A 181 -31.60 6.55 8.18
N THR A 182 -32.44 7.49 7.74
CA THR A 182 -32.66 7.76 6.31
C THR A 182 -31.39 8.24 5.63
N ASP A 183 -30.65 9.17 6.25
CA ASP A 183 -29.40 9.68 5.70
C ASP A 183 -28.34 8.57 5.59
N ILE A 184 -28.25 7.71 6.60
CA ILE A 184 -27.35 6.55 6.58
C ILE A 184 -27.80 5.53 5.52
N THR A 185 -29.10 5.29 5.39
CA THR A 185 -29.65 4.42 4.34
C THR A 185 -29.30 4.94 2.95
N ASN A 186 -29.38 6.26 2.76
CA ASN A 186 -29.01 6.89 1.51
C ASN A 186 -27.50 6.80 1.25
N LEU A 187 -26.65 7.04 2.26
CA LEU A 187 -25.19 6.91 2.17
C LEU A 187 -24.77 5.50 1.69
N PHE A 188 -25.42 4.45 2.18
CA PHE A 188 -25.08 3.08 1.81
C PHE A 188 -25.68 2.66 0.47
N ASN A 189 -26.94 3.02 0.18
CA ASN A 189 -27.72 2.35 -0.87
C ASN A 189 -28.23 3.26 -1.99
N GLN A 190 -28.32 4.58 -1.80
CA GLN A 190 -28.97 5.46 -2.78
C GLN A 190 -28.12 5.58 -4.05
N THR A 191 -28.72 5.27 -5.20
CA THR A 191 -28.09 5.54 -6.50
C THR A 191 -27.99 7.06 -6.74
N GLY A 192 -26.81 7.52 -7.14
CA GLY A 192 -26.53 8.93 -7.40
C GLY A 192 -26.54 9.78 -6.12
N TYR A 193 -26.16 9.21 -4.98
CA TYR A 193 -26.10 9.94 -3.72
C TYR A 193 -25.13 11.12 -3.77
N THR A 194 -25.53 12.26 -3.20
CA THR A 194 -24.73 13.50 -3.14
C THR A 194 -24.68 14.13 -1.76
N GLY A 195 -25.28 13.46 -0.75
CA GLY A 195 -25.32 13.97 0.62
C GLY A 195 -23.90 14.13 1.20
N TYR A 196 -23.72 15.14 2.05
CA TYR A 196 -22.45 15.42 2.73
C TYR A 196 -21.24 15.58 1.80
N GLY A 197 -21.47 15.93 0.52
CA GLY A 197 -20.40 16.14 -0.46
C GLY A 197 -19.79 14.86 -1.04
N ASN A 198 -20.41 13.69 -0.81
CA ASN A 198 -19.98 12.42 -1.39
C ASN A 198 -20.35 12.34 -2.88
N ASN A 199 -19.48 11.73 -3.69
CA ASN A 199 -19.77 11.34 -5.05
C ASN A 199 -20.28 9.89 -5.08
N GLY A 200 -21.59 9.72 -4.90
CA GLY A 200 -22.24 8.41 -4.85
C GLY A 200 -22.25 7.77 -3.46
N SER A 201 -23.10 6.76 -3.33
CA SER A 201 -23.19 5.92 -2.12
C SER A 201 -22.08 4.86 -2.10
N VAL A 202 -21.98 4.11 -0.99
CA VAL A 202 -21.15 2.90 -0.91
C VAL A 202 -21.51 1.93 -2.04
N ARG A 203 -22.81 1.76 -2.33
CA ARG A 203 -23.31 1.01 -3.48
C ARG A 203 -22.75 1.56 -4.80
N ASP A 204 -22.89 2.86 -5.04
CA ASP A 204 -22.42 3.47 -6.30
C ASP A 204 -20.91 3.38 -6.47
N TYR A 205 -20.17 3.47 -5.36
CA TYR A 205 -18.72 3.28 -5.37
C TYR A 205 -18.36 1.91 -5.92
N TYR A 206 -18.83 0.84 -5.26
CA TYR A 206 -18.54 -0.53 -5.64
C TYR A 206 -19.09 -0.91 -7.02
N TYR A 207 -20.27 -0.41 -7.37
CA TYR A 207 -20.84 -0.61 -8.71
C TYR A 207 -19.98 0.04 -9.80
N SER A 208 -19.48 1.25 -9.55
CA SER A 208 -18.66 1.99 -10.51
C SER A 208 -17.27 1.38 -10.69
N VAL A 209 -16.56 1.05 -9.60
CA VAL A 209 -15.19 0.52 -9.65
C VAL A 209 -15.11 -0.91 -10.16
N SER A 210 -16.19 -1.68 -10.05
CA SER A 210 -16.30 -3.04 -10.60
C SER A 210 -16.79 -3.09 -12.05
N GLY A 211 -17.21 -1.95 -12.62
CA GLY A 211 -17.85 -1.90 -13.93
C GLY A 211 -19.17 -2.65 -13.96
N GLY A 212 -19.96 -2.54 -12.89
CA GLY A 212 -21.27 -3.20 -12.74
C GLY A 212 -21.20 -4.67 -12.33
N LYS A 213 -20.01 -5.19 -11.99
CA LYS A 213 -19.79 -6.59 -11.55
C LYS A 213 -19.86 -6.76 -10.03
N LEU A 214 -20.33 -5.75 -9.31
CA LEU A 214 -20.67 -5.81 -7.90
C LEU A 214 -21.76 -4.78 -7.63
N THR A 215 -22.92 -5.23 -7.15
CA THR A 215 -23.86 -4.34 -6.48
C THR A 215 -23.83 -4.65 -4.99
N PHE A 216 -23.11 -3.85 -4.22
CA PHE A 216 -23.05 -3.97 -2.76
C PHE A 216 -24.10 -3.06 -2.12
N THR A 217 -25.07 -3.67 -1.43
CA THR A 217 -26.10 -2.95 -0.66
C THR A 217 -26.12 -3.45 0.77
N ASN A 218 -26.76 -2.69 1.66
CA ASN A 218 -26.85 -3.05 3.07
C ASN A 218 -28.28 -2.95 3.59
N THR A 219 -28.67 -3.90 4.43
CA THR A 219 -29.86 -3.76 5.26
C THR A 219 -29.53 -2.87 6.45
N ILE A 220 -30.21 -1.73 6.57
CA ILE A 220 -29.99 -0.77 7.66
C ILE A 220 -31.02 -1.00 8.78
N THR A 221 -30.54 -1.31 9.98
CA THR A 221 -31.41 -1.61 11.13
C THR A 221 -32.12 -0.36 11.67
N GLY A 222 -33.07 -0.54 12.58
CA GLY A 222 -33.40 0.53 13.54
C GLY A 222 -32.22 0.78 14.50
N PHE A 223 -32.27 1.87 15.26
CA PHE A 223 -31.27 2.11 16.29
C PHE A 223 -31.48 1.16 17.48
N TYR A 224 -30.48 0.31 17.72
CA TYR A 224 -30.33 -0.39 18.98
C TYR A 224 -29.82 0.60 20.04
N THR A 225 -30.41 0.62 21.24
CA THR A 225 -29.82 1.36 22.37
C THR A 225 -29.03 0.40 23.24
N ALA A 226 -27.72 0.64 23.34
CA ALA A 226 -26.78 -0.13 24.15
C ALA A 226 -27.22 -0.21 25.62
N LYS A 227 -26.83 -1.28 26.33
CA LYS A 227 -27.23 -1.48 27.73
C LYS A 227 -26.59 -0.49 28.68
N HIS A 228 -25.41 0.02 28.32
CA HIS A 228 -24.62 0.92 29.15
C HIS A 228 -24.38 2.29 28.46
N PRO A 229 -24.07 3.35 29.23
CA PRO A 229 -23.61 4.62 28.69
C PRO A 229 -22.36 4.43 27.81
N LYS A 230 -22.11 5.34 26.87
CA LYS A 230 -20.97 5.23 25.94
C LYS A 230 -19.63 5.12 26.66
N SER A 231 -19.47 5.83 27.79
CA SER A 231 -18.25 5.80 28.61
C SER A 231 -17.88 4.40 29.13
N TYR A 232 -18.85 3.50 29.31
CA TYR A 232 -18.57 2.11 29.69
C TYR A 232 -17.86 1.34 28.57
N TYR A 233 -18.29 1.54 27.33
CA TYR A 233 -17.68 0.89 26.17
C TYR A 233 -16.38 1.57 25.73
N ASN A 234 -16.24 2.86 26.06
CA ASN A 234 -15.04 3.67 25.82
C ASN A 234 -14.00 3.61 26.94
N ASP A 235 -14.16 2.77 27.97
CA ASP A 235 -13.23 2.73 29.09
C ASP A 235 -11.79 2.38 28.63
N PRO A 236 -10.83 3.32 28.73
CA PRO A 236 -9.47 3.13 28.23
C PRO A 236 -8.63 2.13 29.05
N ASN A 237 -9.15 1.71 30.21
CA ASN A 237 -8.51 0.74 31.10
C ASN A 237 -8.88 -0.71 30.75
N ILE A 238 -9.89 -0.89 29.90
CA ILE A 238 -10.26 -2.20 29.39
C ILE A 238 -9.45 -2.49 28.13
N VAL A 239 -9.03 -3.75 27.98
CA VAL A 239 -8.33 -4.23 26.79
C VAL A 239 -9.15 -3.90 25.55
N PHE A 240 -8.49 -3.29 24.56
CA PHE A 240 -9.12 -2.88 23.31
C PHE A 240 -9.89 -4.00 22.63
N ALA A 241 -10.89 -3.62 21.82
CA ALA A 241 -11.85 -4.50 21.14
C ALA A 241 -12.79 -5.30 22.05
N SER A 242 -12.47 -5.53 23.33
CA SER A 242 -13.30 -6.36 24.22
C SER A 242 -14.72 -5.80 24.41
N ARG A 243 -14.82 -4.49 24.71
CA ARG A 243 -16.12 -3.80 24.85
C ARG A 243 -16.82 -3.57 23.51
N ALA A 244 -16.05 -3.42 22.44
CA ALA A 244 -16.60 -3.31 21.09
C ALA A 244 -17.28 -4.63 20.67
N ALA A 245 -16.63 -5.77 20.91
CA ALA A 245 -17.19 -7.09 20.64
C ALA A 245 -18.44 -7.39 21.50
N GLU A 246 -18.43 -6.97 22.78
CA GLU A 246 -19.61 -6.98 23.64
C GLU A 246 -20.75 -6.17 23.01
N LEU A 247 -20.50 -4.91 22.62
CA LEU A 247 -21.49 -4.03 22.02
C LEU A 247 -22.08 -4.60 20.71
N VAL A 248 -21.24 -5.15 19.84
CA VAL A 248 -21.68 -5.79 18.58
C VAL A 248 -22.54 -7.02 18.88
N THR A 249 -22.12 -7.85 19.84
CA THR A 249 -22.88 -9.04 20.26
C THR A 249 -24.25 -8.66 20.80
N GLU A 250 -24.33 -7.61 21.62
CA GLU A 250 -25.59 -7.08 22.15
C GLU A 250 -26.52 -6.61 21.03
N ALA A 251 -25.99 -5.87 20.06
CA ALA A 251 -26.77 -5.35 18.95
C ALA A 251 -27.28 -6.48 18.03
N LEU A 252 -26.48 -7.52 17.80
CA LEU A 252 -26.88 -8.73 17.06
C LEU A 252 -27.98 -9.50 17.79
N GLN A 253 -27.85 -9.71 19.10
CA GLN A 253 -28.87 -10.38 19.93
C GLN A 253 -30.19 -9.60 19.95
N TRP A 254 -30.12 -8.27 20.04
CA TRP A 254 -31.30 -7.42 19.92
C TRP A 254 -31.95 -7.59 18.55
N LEU A 255 -31.16 -7.53 17.47
CA LEU A 255 -31.69 -7.64 16.11
C LEU A 255 -32.39 -8.99 15.89
N ASP A 256 -31.80 -10.09 16.34
CA ASP A 256 -32.41 -11.43 16.34
C ASP A 256 -33.75 -11.47 17.09
N SER A 257 -33.81 -10.84 18.27
CA SER A 257 -35.05 -10.75 19.05
C SER A 257 -36.18 -9.96 18.36
N THR A 258 -35.86 -9.13 17.35
CA THR A 258 -36.87 -8.46 16.52
C THR A 258 -37.45 -9.36 15.42
N GLY A 259 -36.95 -10.59 15.28
CA GLY A 259 -37.31 -11.53 14.21
C GLY A 259 -36.61 -11.24 12.88
N PHE A 260 -35.47 -10.55 12.92
CA PHE A 260 -34.66 -10.33 11.72
C PHE A 260 -34.09 -11.65 11.21
N ASN A 261 -34.30 -11.96 9.94
CA ASN A 261 -33.79 -13.20 9.34
C ASN A 261 -32.36 -12.98 8.79
N PHE A 262 -31.35 -13.47 9.51
CA PHE A 262 -29.94 -13.35 9.12
C PHE A 262 -29.60 -14.17 7.87
N ALA A 263 -30.35 -15.23 7.56
CA ALA A 263 -30.16 -16.01 6.32
C ALA A 263 -30.46 -15.22 5.04
N SER A 264 -31.06 -14.03 5.14
CA SER A 264 -31.25 -13.12 4.02
C SER A 264 -29.97 -12.43 3.55
N LEU A 265 -28.94 -12.40 4.40
CA LEU A 265 -27.66 -11.75 4.10
C LEU A 265 -26.79 -12.63 3.21
N THR A 266 -25.91 -12.00 2.43
CA THR A 266 -24.94 -12.74 1.62
C THR A 266 -23.89 -13.37 2.52
N THR A 267 -23.64 -14.66 2.30
CA THR A 267 -22.62 -15.45 3.01
C THR A 267 -21.57 -15.97 2.05
N GLY A 268 -20.38 -16.25 2.57
CA GLY A 268 -19.37 -17.03 1.87
C GLY A 268 -19.73 -18.52 1.87
N SER A 269 -18.92 -19.32 1.18
CA SER A 269 -19.10 -20.79 1.12
C SER A 269 -18.96 -21.50 2.47
N ASP A 270 -18.36 -20.81 3.46
CA ASP A 270 -18.19 -21.26 4.84
C ASP A 270 -19.38 -20.89 5.75
N GLY A 271 -20.42 -20.26 5.21
CA GLY A 271 -21.63 -19.88 5.94
C GLY A 271 -21.48 -18.64 6.82
N TYR A 272 -20.38 -17.90 6.70
CA TYR A 272 -20.20 -16.62 7.38
C TYR A 272 -20.74 -15.46 6.53
N VAL A 273 -21.45 -14.54 7.17
CA VAL A 273 -21.94 -13.30 6.55
C VAL A 273 -20.74 -12.47 6.08
N LEU A 274 -20.81 -11.98 4.83
CA LEU A 274 -19.68 -11.30 4.20
C LEU A 274 -19.35 -9.95 4.83
N SER A 275 -20.37 -9.17 5.20
CA SER A 275 -20.19 -7.82 5.73
C SER A 275 -21.19 -7.49 6.83
N VAL A 276 -20.65 -7.07 7.96
CA VAL A 276 -21.38 -6.49 9.09
C VAL A 276 -20.69 -5.19 9.49
N ASN A 277 -21.45 -4.11 9.45
CA ASN A 277 -21.03 -2.74 9.75
C ASN A 277 -21.72 -2.30 11.04
N ALA A 278 -20.98 -2.01 12.09
CA ALA A 278 -21.50 -1.55 13.37
C ALA A 278 -21.25 -0.05 13.53
N LEU A 279 -22.28 0.75 13.29
CA LEU A 279 -22.19 2.21 13.34
C LEU A 279 -22.75 2.74 14.67
N TYR A 280 -21.92 3.39 15.47
CA TYR A 280 -22.30 3.86 16.80
C TYR A 280 -22.39 5.38 16.91
N ALA A 281 -23.28 5.90 17.75
CA ALA A 281 -23.53 7.33 17.86
C ALA A 281 -22.36 8.15 18.46
N GLY A 282 -22.00 9.23 17.75
CA GLY A 282 -21.08 10.27 18.19
C GLY A 282 -19.60 9.95 18.07
N GLU A 283 -18.75 10.95 18.26
CA GLU A 283 -17.29 10.89 18.05
C GLU A 283 -16.56 9.84 18.91
N PRO A 284 -15.43 9.28 18.46
CA PRO A 284 -14.58 8.47 19.33
C PRO A 284 -13.92 9.37 20.38
N ASP A 285 -14.23 9.09 21.63
CA ASP A 285 -13.84 9.94 22.76
C ASP A 285 -12.43 9.61 23.30
N VAL A 286 -11.80 8.54 22.79
CA VAL A 286 -10.52 7.96 23.24
C VAL A 286 -9.71 7.51 22.02
N ALA A 287 -8.40 7.75 22.00
CA ALA A 287 -7.45 7.32 20.97
C ALA A 287 -6.47 6.23 21.48
N TRP A 288 -5.36 6.03 20.77
CA TRP A 288 -4.33 5.02 21.00
C TRP A 288 -4.85 3.58 20.98
N SER A 289 -5.74 3.27 20.01
CA SER A 289 -6.35 1.94 19.86
C SER A 289 -6.98 1.47 21.16
N LYS A 290 -7.84 2.30 21.76
CA LYS A 290 -8.60 2.01 23.00
C LYS A 290 -10.07 2.35 22.81
N GLY A 291 -10.91 1.83 23.70
CA GLY A 291 -12.35 2.07 23.68
C GLY A 291 -13.00 1.62 22.36
N LEU A 292 -13.88 2.47 21.82
CA LEU A 292 -14.57 2.27 20.55
C LEU A 292 -13.86 2.94 19.36
N TRP A 293 -12.55 3.21 19.44
CA TRP A 293 -11.82 3.71 18.26
C TRP A 293 -12.16 2.85 17.04
N PRO A 294 -12.54 3.43 15.89
CA PRO A 294 -12.96 2.67 14.71
C PRO A 294 -11.95 1.58 14.32
N HIS A 295 -12.43 0.38 14.01
CA HIS A 295 -11.58 -0.78 13.69
C HIS A 295 -12.35 -1.86 12.93
N GLN A 296 -11.61 -2.77 12.29
CA GLN A 296 -12.08 -4.12 12.03
C GLN A 296 -11.77 -5.07 13.18
N GLY A 297 -12.70 -5.98 13.45
CA GLY A 297 -12.52 -6.98 14.50
C GLY A 297 -13.24 -8.27 14.20
N ALA A 298 -12.97 -9.28 15.02
CA ALA A 298 -13.67 -10.55 15.00
C ALA A 298 -14.21 -10.92 16.39
N LEU A 299 -15.47 -11.35 16.43
CA LEU A 299 -16.07 -11.95 17.62
C LEU A 299 -15.33 -13.25 17.98
N TYR A 300 -14.91 -13.36 19.25
CA TYR A 300 -14.26 -14.58 19.76
C TYR A 300 -15.12 -15.82 19.56
N THR A 301 -16.41 -15.70 19.86
CA THR A 301 -17.42 -16.72 19.54
C THR A 301 -18.31 -16.15 18.44
N PRO A 302 -18.36 -16.78 17.25
CA PRO A 302 -19.28 -16.36 16.20
C PRO A 302 -20.72 -16.29 16.73
N PHE A 303 -21.41 -15.21 16.41
CA PHE A 303 -22.85 -15.12 16.60
C PHE A 303 -23.54 -16.01 15.55
N ARG A 304 -24.51 -16.83 15.97
CA ARG A 304 -25.19 -17.78 15.10
C ARG A 304 -26.70 -17.57 15.19
N ALA A 305 -27.32 -17.30 14.06
CA ALA A 305 -28.76 -17.14 13.93
C ALA A 305 -29.19 -17.59 12.52
N ASP A 306 -30.39 -18.15 12.40
CA ASP A 306 -31.00 -18.55 11.13
C ASP A 306 -30.12 -19.42 10.19
N GLY A 307 -29.20 -20.20 10.77
CA GLY A 307 -28.30 -21.06 10.00
C GLY A 307 -27.10 -20.36 9.36
N VAL A 308 -26.84 -19.09 9.68
CA VAL A 308 -25.63 -18.36 9.26
C VAL A 308 -24.79 -17.90 10.46
N ASN A 309 -23.55 -17.49 10.18
CA ASN A 309 -22.60 -17.07 11.21
C ASN A 309 -22.15 -15.63 10.98
N VAL A 310 -22.09 -14.83 12.04
CA VAL A 310 -21.46 -13.50 12.04
C VAL A 310 -20.22 -13.58 12.93
N GLN A 311 -19.07 -13.19 12.41
CA GLN A 311 -17.83 -13.17 13.19
C GLN A 311 -17.04 -11.88 12.96
N ARG A 312 -16.71 -11.57 11.71
CA ARG A 312 -16.00 -10.34 11.36
C ARG A 312 -16.98 -9.17 11.25
N TYR A 313 -16.53 -8.00 11.68
CA TYR A 313 -17.28 -6.75 11.58
C TYR A 313 -16.31 -5.59 11.38
N GLU A 314 -16.78 -4.52 10.73
CA GLU A 314 -16.20 -3.19 10.88
C GLU A 314 -17.02 -2.39 11.88
N MET A 315 -16.35 -1.54 12.64
CA MET A 315 -16.97 -0.61 13.57
C MET A 315 -16.49 0.81 13.29
N SER A 316 -17.45 1.72 13.13
CA SER A 316 -17.19 3.13 12.84
C SER A 316 -18.16 4.05 13.59
N ASN A 317 -17.75 5.29 13.86
CA ASN A 317 -18.63 6.26 14.49
C ASN A 317 -19.61 6.92 13.51
N ILE A 318 -20.79 7.29 14.01
CA ILE A 318 -21.74 8.18 13.37
C ILE A 318 -21.50 9.57 13.94
N GLY A 319 -20.58 10.30 13.31
CA GLY A 319 -20.35 11.73 13.56
C GLY A 319 -21.47 12.59 12.98
N THR A 320 -21.17 13.87 12.73
CA THR A 320 -22.13 14.79 12.09
C THR A 320 -21.95 14.91 10.57
N ASP A 321 -20.87 14.36 10.02
CA ASP A 321 -20.48 14.54 8.62
C ASP A 321 -20.15 13.19 7.97
N LEU A 322 -21.06 12.61 7.18
CA LEU A 322 -20.92 11.25 6.66
C LEU A 322 -19.97 11.16 5.47
N SER A 323 -19.02 10.22 5.49
CA SER A 323 -18.10 9.94 4.38
C SER A 323 -18.09 8.46 4.01
N ILE A 324 -17.66 8.13 2.79
CA ILE A 324 -17.68 6.74 2.28
C ILE A 324 -16.32 6.05 2.28
N TYR A 325 -15.20 6.78 2.42
CA TYR A 325 -13.86 6.20 2.32
C TYR A 325 -13.63 5.04 3.29
N THR A 326 -13.77 5.29 4.61
CA THR A 326 -13.57 4.26 5.64
C THR A 326 -14.46 3.06 5.39
N ILE A 327 -15.76 3.28 5.21
CA ILE A 327 -16.72 2.19 4.97
C ILE A 327 -16.33 1.39 3.73
N CYS A 328 -15.94 2.06 2.64
CA CYS A 328 -15.49 1.39 1.42
C CYS A 328 -14.18 0.61 1.65
N HIS A 329 -13.19 1.19 2.31
CA HIS A 329 -11.91 0.54 2.63
C HIS A 329 -12.13 -0.72 3.46
N GLU A 330 -12.87 -0.60 4.57
CA GLU A 330 -13.17 -1.72 5.47
C GLU A 330 -13.94 -2.84 4.76
N ASN A 331 -14.96 -2.46 4.00
CA ASN A 331 -15.69 -3.45 3.22
C ASN A 331 -14.78 -4.12 2.17
N GLY A 332 -13.74 -3.46 1.67
CA GLY A 332 -12.75 -4.07 0.79
C GLY A 332 -12.07 -5.27 1.43
N HIS A 333 -11.75 -5.21 2.72
CA HIS A 333 -11.26 -6.38 3.46
C HIS A 333 -12.36 -7.41 3.68
N LEU A 334 -13.55 -7.00 4.13
CA LEU A 334 -14.64 -7.91 4.52
C LEU A 334 -15.18 -8.73 3.34
N ILE A 335 -15.52 -8.07 2.23
CA ILE A 335 -16.20 -8.71 1.10
C ILE A 335 -15.23 -9.26 0.03
N LEU A 336 -13.99 -8.75 -0.02
CA LEU A 336 -13.03 -9.06 -1.10
C LEU A 336 -11.68 -9.59 -0.60
N GLY A 337 -11.38 -9.45 0.70
CA GLY A 337 -10.09 -9.86 1.25
C GLY A 337 -8.92 -9.05 0.70
N TYR A 338 -9.15 -7.80 0.30
CA TYR A 338 -8.07 -6.91 -0.12
C TYR A 338 -7.05 -6.71 1.02
N PRO A 339 -5.75 -6.59 0.72
CA PRO A 339 -4.75 -6.19 1.71
C PRO A 339 -4.75 -4.66 1.90
N ASP A 340 -4.22 -4.20 3.01
CA ASP A 340 -3.73 -2.82 3.14
C ASP A 340 -2.47 -2.63 2.30
N LEU A 341 -2.33 -1.44 1.71
CA LEU A 341 -1.21 -1.07 0.84
C LEU A 341 -0.55 0.26 1.24
N TYR A 342 -0.96 0.87 2.36
CA TYR A 342 -0.21 1.93 3.03
C TYR A 342 0.82 1.32 3.98
N ASP A 343 1.86 2.06 4.35
CA ASP A 343 2.83 1.56 5.33
C ASP A 343 2.30 1.66 6.76
N TYR A 344 2.54 0.61 7.52
CA TYR A 344 2.14 0.54 8.90
C TYR A 344 3.13 1.25 9.84
N ASP A 345 4.44 1.14 9.63
CA ASP A 345 5.42 1.61 10.63
C ASP A 345 5.89 3.06 10.45
N GLY A 346 5.45 3.71 9.38
CA GLY A 346 5.56 5.15 9.15
C GLY A 346 6.91 5.56 8.56
N ASP A 347 7.72 4.60 8.11
CA ASP A 347 8.98 4.85 7.43
C ASP A 347 8.83 5.02 5.91
N SER A 348 7.60 4.85 5.40
CA SER A 348 7.19 5.08 4.01
C SER A 348 5.71 5.46 3.92
N SER A 349 5.21 5.69 2.69
CA SER A 349 3.79 5.97 2.40
C SER A 349 3.04 4.75 1.86
N GLY A 350 3.67 3.57 1.80
CA GLY A 350 3.20 2.44 0.99
C GLY A 350 2.99 2.89 -0.47
N ILE A 351 1.84 2.60 -1.07
CA ILE A 351 1.49 3.11 -2.41
C ILE A 351 0.86 4.51 -2.41
N GLY A 352 0.88 5.22 -1.28
CA GLY A 352 0.42 6.60 -1.17
C GLY A 352 -1.04 6.79 -1.56
N ARG A 353 -1.34 7.87 -2.28
CA ARG A 353 -2.71 8.28 -2.61
C ARG A 353 -3.27 7.65 -3.89
N TYR A 354 -2.68 6.53 -4.33
CA TYR A 354 -3.03 5.85 -5.57
C TYR A 354 -4.07 4.73 -5.43
N SER A 355 -4.56 4.41 -4.22
CA SER A 355 -5.53 3.33 -4.02
C SER A 355 -6.48 3.59 -2.86
N LEU A 356 -7.70 3.06 -2.96
CA LEU A 356 -8.61 2.90 -1.83
C LEU A 356 -7.94 2.19 -0.64
N MET A 357 -7.10 1.19 -0.91
CA MET A 357 -6.45 0.38 0.12
C MET A 357 -5.22 1.06 0.72
N ALA A 358 -5.01 2.34 0.44
CA ALA A 358 -3.95 3.17 1.00
C ALA A 358 -4.55 4.48 1.53
N TYR A 359 -4.16 5.65 1.02
CA TYR A 359 -4.73 6.93 1.46
C TYR A 359 -5.58 7.56 0.36
N THR A 360 -6.73 8.16 0.68
CA THR A 360 -7.50 8.92 -0.32
C THR A 360 -8.44 9.93 0.34
N ASP A 361 -9.12 10.74 -0.48
CA ASP A 361 -10.18 11.65 -0.03
C ASP A 361 -11.32 10.90 0.67
N ASP A 362 -11.79 11.45 1.79
CA ASP A 362 -12.80 10.82 2.65
C ASP A 362 -14.16 10.65 1.94
N LYS A 363 -14.55 11.65 1.14
CA LYS A 363 -15.87 11.71 0.48
C LYS A 363 -15.85 11.07 -0.90
N ASN A 364 -14.70 11.17 -1.57
CA ASN A 364 -14.52 10.84 -2.97
C ASN A 364 -13.27 9.96 -3.13
N PRO A 365 -13.25 8.77 -2.51
CA PRO A 365 -12.11 7.88 -2.58
C PRO A 365 -11.81 7.47 -4.02
N VAL A 366 -10.51 7.35 -4.35
CA VAL A 366 -10.06 6.77 -5.61
C VAL A 366 -10.40 5.27 -5.66
N PRO A 367 -10.44 4.64 -6.84
CA PRO A 367 -10.63 3.20 -6.96
C PRO A 367 -9.51 2.41 -6.26
N PRO A 368 -9.72 1.12 -5.91
CA PRO A 368 -8.62 0.25 -5.51
C PRO A 368 -7.61 0.12 -6.67
N ASP A 369 -6.37 -0.20 -6.36
CA ASP A 369 -5.30 -0.43 -7.34
C ASP A 369 -5.58 -1.63 -8.27
N ALA A 370 -4.75 -1.77 -9.31
CA ALA A 370 -4.90 -2.84 -10.30
C ALA A 370 -4.77 -4.25 -9.71
N TYR A 371 -3.96 -4.45 -8.66
CA TYR A 371 -3.81 -5.76 -8.02
C TYR A 371 -5.13 -6.14 -7.34
N CYS A 372 -5.70 -5.26 -6.54
CA CYS A 372 -6.99 -5.48 -5.90
C CYS A 372 -8.12 -5.70 -6.93
N ARG A 373 -8.31 -4.76 -7.85
CA ARG A 373 -9.44 -4.84 -8.82
C ARG A 373 -9.33 -6.00 -9.79
N ASN A 374 -8.13 -6.30 -10.29
CA ASN A 374 -7.98 -7.19 -11.45
C ASN A 374 -7.38 -8.55 -11.11
N VAL A 375 -6.55 -8.65 -10.08
CA VAL A 375 -5.94 -9.93 -9.66
C VAL A 375 -6.78 -10.60 -8.57
N ILE A 376 -7.14 -9.87 -7.51
CA ILE A 376 -7.97 -10.44 -6.43
C ILE A 376 -9.41 -10.59 -6.90
N SER A 377 -10.02 -9.50 -7.41
CA SER A 377 -11.44 -9.49 -7.76
C SER A 377 -11.76 -9.88 -9.20
N GLY A 378 -10.78 -9.85 -10.10
CA GLY A 378 -10.98 -10.21 -11.51
C GLY A 378 -11.93 -9.28 -12.27
N TRP A 379 -12.16 -8.04 -11.83
CA TRP A 379 -13.21 -7.19 -12.39
C TRP A 379 -12.94 -6.75 -13.83
N ASN A 380 -11.75 -6.27 -14.19
CA ASN A 380 -11.58 -5.59 -15.49
C ASN A 380 -10.82 -6.41 -16.55
N GLY A 381 -10.51 -7.67 -16.23
CA GLY A 381 -9.68 -8.52 -17.07
C GLY A 381 -8.23 -8.03 -17.13
N ILE A 382 -7.32 -8.94 -17.48
CA ILE A 382 -5.89 -8.67 -17.61
C ILE A 382 -5.42 -9.16 -18.98
N SER A 383 -4.91 -8.24 -19.79
CA SER A 383 -4.28 -8.59 -21.07
C SER A 383 -2.81 -8.95 -20.84
N SER A 384 -2.38 -10.11 -21.32
CA SER A 384 -0.97 -10.51 -21.21
C SER A 384 -0.12 -9.78 -22.26
N LEU A 385 0.90 -9.05 -21.82
CA LEU A 385 1.92 -8.48 -22.69
C LEU A 385 2.91 -9.54 -23.18
N ASN A 386 3.08 -10.65 -22.45
CA ASN A 386 3.94 -11.77 -22.86
C ASN A 386 3.51 -12.41 -24.18
N SER A 387 2.22 -12.37 -24.51
CA SER A 387 1.66 -12.93 -25.74
C SER A 387 1.72 -11.99 -26.95
N LEU A 388 2.07 -10.71 -26.76
CA LEU A 388 2.12 -9.75 -27.84
C LEU A 388 3.46 -9.84 -28.59
N ALA A 389 3.42 -9.72 -29.91
CA ALA A 389 4.63 -9.62 -30.71
C ALA A 389 5.37 -8.32 -30.37
N ASP A 390 6.69 -8.36 -30.46
CA ASP A 390 7.53 -7.18 -30.31
C ASP A 390 7.16 -6.11 -31.34
N GLY A 391 7.16 -4.85 -30.92
CA GLY A 391 6.71 -3.72 -31.73
C GLY A 391 5.18 -3.51 -31.74
N THR A 392 4.41 -4.36 -31.07
CA THR A 392 2.95 -4.18 -30.96
C THR A 392 2.63 -2.86 -30.25
N SER A 393 1.83 -2.01 -30.89
CA SER A 393 1.24 -0.83 -30.24
C SER A 393 0.01 -1.25 -29.44
N VAL A 394 0.05 -0.95 -28.14
CA VAL A 394 -1.02 -1.22 -27.18
C VAL A 394 -1.71 0.10 -26.83
N THR A 395 -3.04 0.12 -26.85
CA THR A 395 -3.85 1.29 -26.47
C THR A 395 -4.50 1.06 -25.12
N ALA A 396 -3.95 1.67 -24.07
CA ALA A 396 -4.50 1.64 -22.71
C ALA A 396 -5.55 2.75 -22.53
N VAL A 397 -6.79 2.36 -22.20
CA VAL A 397 -7.92 3.29 -22.04
C VAL A 397 -8.19 3.55 -20.57
N SER A 398 -8.39 4.81 -20.20
CA SER A 398 -8.94 5.22 -18.91
C SER A 398 -10.42 5.56 -19.07
N ASN A 399 -11.26 5.06 -18.17
CA ASN A 399 -12.71 5.31 -18.18
C ASN A 399 -13.17 6.18 -17.00
N GLY A 400 -12.26 6.63 -16.14
CA GLY A 400 -12.58 7.48 -14.99
C GLY A 400 -13.30 6.78 -13.84
N THR A 401 -13.59 5.47 -13.89
CA THR A 401 -14.37 4.79 -12.85
C THR A 401 -13.60 3.76 -12.03
N GLY A 402 -12.45 3.29 -12.52
CA GLY A 402 -11.82 2.09 -11.96
C GLY A 402 -12.24 0.82 -12.68
N ALA A 403 -13.05 0.89 -13.74
CA ALA A 403 -13.45 -0.30 -14.49
C ALA A 403 -12.59 -0.55 -15.76
N GLN A 404 -11.37 -0.01 -15.79
CA GLN A 404 -10.49 -0.12 -16.96
C GLN A 404 -9.61 -1.37 -16.94
N GLN A 405 -9.26 -1.85 -18.13
CA GLN A 405 -8.35 -2.98 -18.33
C GLN A 405 -6.93 -2.65 -17.87
N ALA A 406 -6.25 -3.65 -17.28
CA ALA A 406 -4.81 -3.62 -17.03
C ALA A 406 -4.06 -4.58 -17.96
N TYR A 407 -2.77 -4.32 -18.15
CA TYR A 407 -1.84 -5.12 -18.93
C TYR A 407 -0.79 -5.73 -18.01
N ARG A 408 -0.52 -7.03 -18.14
CA ARG A 408 0.42 -7.74 -17.26
C ARG A 408 1.64 -8.22 -18.01
N TRP A 409 2.81 -8.01 -17.41
CA TRP A 409 4.05 -8.67 -17.77
C TRP A 409 4.53 -9.55 -16.63
N THR A 410 4.76 -10.84 -16.89
CA THR A 410 5.19 -11.81 -15.88
C THR A 410 6.48 -12.51 -16.31
N GLY A 411 7.34 -12.81 -15.35
CA GLY A 411 8.57 -13.60 -15.54
C GLY A 411 8.34 -15.11 -15.41
N SER A 412 9.38 -15.83 -14.99
CA SER A 412 9.31 -17.27 -14.68
C SER A 412 8.59 -17.57 -13.36
N LYS A 413 8.58 -16.61 -12.44
CA LYS A 413 7.80 -16.65 -11.20
C LYS A 413 6.44 -16.03 -11.45
N SER A 414 5.37 -16.71 -11.04
CA SER A 414 4.00 -16.22 -11.25
C SER A 414 3.55 -15.19 -10.22
N ASN A 415 4.21 -15.12 -9.07
CA ASN A 415 3.87 -14.23 -7.96
C ASN A 415 4.48 -12.84 -8.08
N GLU A 416 5.48 -12.64 -8.95
CA GLU A 416 6.13 -11.36 -9.22
C GLU A 416 5.88 -10.91 -10.67
N TYR A 417 5.32 -9.72 -10.87
CA TYR A 417 4.92 -9.22 -12.18
C TYR A 417 4.67 -7.71 -12.17
N PHE A 418 4.62 -7.12 -13.36
CA PHE A 418 4.17 -5.74 -13.57
C PHE A 418 2.71 -5.70 -14.04
N LEU A 419 1.92 -4.76 -13.51
CA LEU A 419 0.63 -4.36 -14.05
C LEU A 419 0.72 -2.92 -14.57
N ILE A 420 0.18 -2.66 -15.75
CA ILE A 420 0.19 -1.34 -16.39
C ILE A 420 -1.24 -0.92 -16.69
N GLU A 421 -1.60 0.32 -16.37
CA GLU A 421 -2.89 0.90 -16.76
C GLU A 421 -2.81 2.41 -17.00
N ASN A 422 -3.80 2.96 -17.70
CA ASN A 422 -3.91 4.40 -17.93
C ASN A 422 -4.78 5.05 -16.84
N ILE A 423 -4.24 6.10 -16.21
CA ILE A 423 -4.91 6.92 -15.21
C ILE A 423 -5.14 8.32 -15.77
N ARG A 424 -6.36 8.83 -15.59
CA ARG A 424 -6.73 10.20 -15.92
C ARG A 424 -7.49 10.78 -14.75
N LYS A 425 -7.15 12.00 -14.33
CA LYS A 425 -7.76 12.73 -13.20
C LYS A 425 -9.18 13.20 -13.54
N THR A 426 -10.05 12.23 -13.76
CA THR A 426 -11.47 12.39 -14.12
C THR A 426 -12.28 11.34 -13.36
N GLY A 427 -13.55 11.65 -13.08
CA GLY A 427 -14.43 10.74 -12.34
C GLY A 427 -13.87 10.40 -10.97
N ARG A 428 -13.81 9.11 -10.62
CA ARG A 428 -13.26 8.59 -9.35
C ARG A 428 -11.77 8.87 -9.17
N TYR A 429 -11.03 9.10 -10.26
CA TYR A 429 -9.60 9.42 -10.22
C TYR A 429 -9.32 10.92 -10.11
N ALA A 430 -10.34 11.79 -9.99
CA ALA A 430 -10.15 13.25 -10.00
C ALA A 430 -9.14 13.77 -8.96
N ASN A 431 -9.03 13.09 -7.82
CA ASN A 431 -8.13 13.44 -6.72
C ASN A 431 -6.82 12.65 -6.70
N MET A 432 -6.51 11.89 -7.75
CA MET A 432 -5.22 11.20 -7.89
C MET A 432 -4.07 12.23 -7.87
N PRO A 433 -2.90 11.90 -7.28
CA PRO A 433 -1.76 12.80 -7.30
C PRO A 433 -1.31 13.15 -8.70
N ASP A 434 -1.24 12.17 -9.61
CA ASP A 434 -0.73 12.33 -10.97
C ASP A 434 -1.59 11.58 -12.01
N GLU A 435 -1.31 11.76 -13.29
CA GLU A 435 -1.99 11.09 -14.40
C GLU A 435 -1.08 10.73 -15.58
N GLY A 436 -1.41 9.65 -16.26
CA GLY A 436 -0.54 9.03 -17.26
C GLY A 436 -0.64 7.51 -17.19
N LEU A 437 0.40 6.84 -17.69
CA LEU A 437 0.54 5.41 -17.57
C LEU A 437 1.18 5.09 -16.21
N ILE A 438 0.40 4.48 -15.33
CA ILE A 438 0.92 3.96 -14.05
C ILE A 438 1.44 2.54 -14.26
N ILE A 439 2.57 2.23 -13.62
CA ILE A 439 3.17 0.90 -13.62
C ILE A 439 3.27 0.44 -12.17
N TRP A 440 2.59 -0.67 -11.88
CA TRP A 440 2.60 -1.34 -10.59
C TRP A 440 3.58 -2.51 -10.64
N HIS A 441 4.52 -2.59 -9.70
CA HIS A 441 5.34 -3.81 -9.48
C HIS A 441 4.72 -4.57 -8.32
N VAL A 442 4.27 -5.80 -8.59
CA VAL A 442 3.61 -6.64 -7.61
C VAL A 442 4.47 -7.86 -7.32
N ASP A 443 4.75 -8.14 -6.05
CA ASP A 443 5.23 -9.44 -5.58
C ASP A 443 4.39 -9.89 -4.38
N GLN A 444 3.67 -11.01 -4.54
CA GLN A 444 2.77 -11.52 -3.50
C GLN A 444 3.48 -12.04 -2.23
N ASN A 445 4.82 -12.09 -2.21
CA ASN A 445 5.61 -12.38 -1.02
C ASN A 445 6.11 -11.10 -0.30
N GLY A 446 5.85 -9.93 -0.87
CA GLY A 446 6.19 -8.65 -0.27
C GLY A 446 5.26 -8.27 0.89
N ASP A 447 5.62 -7.18 1.57
CA ASP A 447 4.87 -6.59 2.68
C ASP A 447 4.86 -5.07 2.51
N ASN A 448 3.71 -4.44 2.72
CA ASN A 448 3.52 -2.99 2.59
C ASN A 448 4.37 -2.14 3.55
N SER A 449 5.04 -2.75 4.52
CA SER A 449 6.02 -2.11 5.44
C SER A 449 7.49 -2.41 5.07
N PHE A 450 7.74 -3.10 3.96
CA PHE A 450 9.10 -3.44 3.51
C PHE A 450 9.57 -2.52 2.38
N ASN A 451 9.76 -1.24 2.69
CA ASN A 451 10.21 -0.20 1.77
C ASN A 451 11.69 -0.28 1.30
N GLN A 452 12.42 -1.35 1.66
CA GLN A 452 13.87 -1.42 1.43
C GLN A 452 14.26 -1.72 -0.03
N MET A 453 13.31 -2.07 -0.90
CA MET A 453 13.53 -2.34 -2.33
C MET A 453 14.58 -3.44 -2.57
N THR A 454 14.51 -4.53 -1.80
CA THR A 454 15.43 -5.67 -1.90
C THR A 454 14.70 -6.97 -2.17
N ALA A 455 15.42 -8.00 -2.63
CA ALA A 455 14.88 -9.34 -2.87
C ALA A 455 14.10 -9.94 -1.69
N SER A 456 14.56 -9.68 -0.46
CA SER A 456 13.96 -10.23 0.76
C SER A 456 13.01 -9.28 1.48
N LYS A 457 13.03 -7.98 1.14
CA LYS A 457 12.22 -6.94 1.77
C LYS A 457 11.87 -5.88 0.72
N HIS A 458 10.64 -5.98 0.24
CA HIS A 458 10.02 -5.11 -0.76
C HIS A 458 8.50 -5.07 -0.54
N PHE A 459 7.84 -4.08 -1.12
CA PHE A 459 6.39 -3.96 -1.06
C PHE A 459 5.64 -5.07 -1.82
N LEU A 460 4.48 -5.43 -1.30
CA LEU A 460 3.54 -6.31 -2.01
C LEU A 460 3.11 -5.68 -3.34
N VAL A 461 2.78 -4.39 -3.32
CA VAL A 461 2.55 -3.54 -4.50
C VAL A 461 3.41 -2.28 -4.35
N SER A 462 4.19 -1.94 -5.36
CA SER A 462 4.90 -0.65 -5.47
C SER A 462 4.44 0.08 -6.73
N VAL A 463 4.52 1.41 -6.69
CA VAL A 463 4.38 2.28 -7.87
C VAL A 463 5.78 2.56 -8.40
N GLU A 464 6.05 2.17 -9.64
CA GLU A 464 7.28 2.52 -10.34
C GLU A 464 7.25 4.01 -10.68
N GLN A 465 7.76 4.85 -9.78
CA GLN A 465 7.73 6.32 -9.90
C GLN A 465 8.62 6.77 -11.06
N ALA A 466 8.04 7.35 -12.11
CA ALA A 466 8.70 7.71 -13.36
C ALA A 466 9.86 8.72 -13.17
N ASP A 467 9.83 9.52 -12.11
CA ASP A 467 10.89 10.45 -11.72
C ASP A 467 12.13 9.79 -11.09
N ASN A 468 12.03 8.51 -10.70
CA ASN A 468 13.06 7.73 -10.00
C ASN A 468 13.45 8.31 -8.61
N LEU A 469 12.57 9.07 -7.96
CA LEU A 469 12.84 9.64 -6.65
C LEU A 469 12.50 8.71 -5.48
N PHE A 470 11.62 7.71 -5.70
CA PHE A 470 11.19 6.74 -4.68
C PHE A 470 10.68 7.42 -3.40
N GLN A 471 9.88 8.48 -3.56
CA GLN A 471 9.39 9.27 -2.45
C GLN A 471 8.35 8.51 -1.63
N LEU A 472 7.60 7.60 -2.26
CA LEU A 472 6.71 6.69 -1.56
C LEU A 472 7.48 5.79 -0.58
N GLU A 473 8.54 5.14 -1.03
CA GLU A 473 9.40 4.25 -0.23
C GLU A 473 10.22 5.02 0.82
N ARG A 474 10.57 6.27 0.55
CA ARG A 474 11.47 7.09 1.40
C ARG A 474 10.72 8.07 2.32
N ASN A 475 9.40 7.94 2.42
CA ASN A 475 8.53 8.86 3.17
C ASN A 475 8.75 10.34 2.81
N GLY A 476 8.93 10.61 1.51
CA GLY A 476 9.10 11.96 0.98
C GLY A 476 7.77 12.67 0.71
N ASN A 477 6.75 11.92 0.28
CA ASN A 477 5.36 12.36 0.11
C ASN A 477 4.45 11.13 -0.04
N SER A 478 3.14 11.35 -0.29
CA SER A 478 2.15 10.29 -0.53
C SER A 478 1.68 10.25 -2.00
N GLY A 479 2.60 10.52 -2.93
CA GLY A 479 2.37 10.64 -4.37
C GLY A 479 2.45 12.10 -4.86
N ALA A 480 3.02 12.31 -6.05
CA ALA A 480 3.24 13.63 -6.63
C ALA A 480 3.16 13.63 -8.16
N ASP A 481 3.01 14.83 -8.74
CA ASP A 481 3.18 15.04 -10.18
C ASP A 481 4.60 14.58 -10.59
N GLY A 482 4.70 13.71 -11.61
CA GLY A 482 5.96 13.15 -12.07
C GLY A 482 6.17 11.67 -11.71
N ASP A 483 5.24 11.06 -10.97
CA ASP A 483 5.26 9.63 -10.66
C ASP A 483 4.81 8.76 -11.85
N LEU A 484 4.00 9.28 -12.78
CA LEU A 484 3.41 8.50 -13.89
C LEU A 484 4.08 8.80 -15.25
N PHE A 485 4.07 7.81 -16.15
CA PHE A 485 4.74 7.89 -17.46
C PHE A 485 3.85 8.49 -18.55
N HIS A 486 4.37 9.40 -19.36
CA HIS A 486 3.65 9.99 -20.51
C HIS A 486 4.58 10.75 -21.48
N ALA A 487 4.07 11.05 -22.68
CA ALA A 487 4.76 11.93 -23.63
C ALA A 487 4.95 13.35 -23.08
N GLY A 488 6.13 13.91 -23.31
CA GLY A 488 6.55 15.19 -22.74
C GLY A 488 7.30 15.06 -21.41
N TYR A 489 7.39 13.84 -20.85
CA TYR A 489 8.13 13.58 -19.60
C TYR A 489 8.97 12.30 -19.68
N ARG A 490 8.40 11.14 -19.35
CA ARG A 490 9.06 9.83 -19.40
C ARG A 490 8.28 8.88 -20.29
N THR A 491 8.91 8.45 -21.39
CA THR A 491 8.21 7.72 -22.47
C THR A 491 8.64 6.26 -22.62
N SER A 492 9.41 5.74 -21.66
CA SER A 492 9.93 4.37 -21.70
C SER A 492 10.17 3.82 -20.30
N PHE A 493 10.01 2.51 -20.16
CA PHE A 493 10.32 1.74 -18.95
C PHE A 493 10.90 0.38 -19.37
N SER A 494 12.12 0.07 -18.91
CA SER A 494 12.82 -1.19 -19.18
C SER A 494 13.86 -1.52 -18.11
N ASP A 495 14.52 -2.67 -18.21
CA ASP A 495 15.61 -3.07 -17.30
C ASP A 495 16.79 -2.08 -17.24
N THR A 496 16.91 -1.19 -18.23
CA THR A 496 18.00 -0.21 -18.36
C THR A 496 17.57 1.23 -18.07
N THR A 497 16.29 1.49 -17.79
CA THR A 497 15.82 2.82 -17.41
C THR A 497 16.03 3.08 -15.92
N SER A 498 15.73 4.31 -15.48
CA SER A 498 15.63 4.69 -14.08
C SER A 498 14.26 5.36 -13.90
N PRO A 499 13.28 4.75 -13.20
CA PRO A 499 13.37 3.44 -12.54
C PRO A 499 13.56 2.28 -13.52
N SER A 500 14.15 1.18 -13.05
CA SER A 500 14.43 0.01 -13.87
C SER A 500 13.34 -1.05 -13.71
N ALA A 501 12.96 -1.72 -14.79
CA ALA A 501 12.00 -2.83 -14.76
C ALA A 501 12.57 -4.15 -14.19
N LYS A 502 13.61 -4.12 -13.35
CA LYS A 502 14.21 -5.33 -12.82
C LYS A 502 13.33 -5.98 -11.75
N TRP A 503 13.43 -7.29 -11.62
CA TRP A 503 12.86 -8.00 -10.48
C TRP A 503 13.56 -7.59 -9.18
N TRP A 504 12.93 -7.82 -8.04
CA TRP A 504 13.49 -7.47 -6.72
C TRP A 504 14.83 -8.15 -6.42
N ASN A 505 15.12 -9.28 -7.07
CA ASN A 505 16.42 -9.95 -6.99
C ASN A 505 17.52 -9.31 -7.87
N GLY A 506 17.23 -8.20 -8.53
CA GLY A 506 18.14 -7.46 -9.41
C GLY A 506 18.29 -8.04 -10.82
N THR A 507 17.63 -9.16 -11.13
CA THR A 507 17.66 -9.74 -12.48
C THR A 507 16.71 -9.02 -13.43
N ASN A 508 17.06 -9.03 -14.72
CA ASN A 508 16.25 -8.41 -15.76
C ASN A 508 14.87 -9.08 -15.88
N SER A 509 13.80 -8.29 -15.93
CA SER A 509 12.47 -8.81 -16.19
C SER A 509 12.19 -9.07 -17.66
N GLY A 510 12.94 -8.42 -18.55
CA GLY A 510 12.68 -8.40 -19.98
C GLY A 510 11.47 -7.55 -20.38
N LEU A 511 10.83 -6.85 -19.44
CA LEU A 511 9.82 -5.85 -19.77
C LEU A 511 10.50 -4.69 -20.51
N SER A 512 9.94 -4.33 -21.67
CA SER A 512 10.33 -3.14 -22.40
C SER A 512 9.08 -2.49 -22.95
N ILE A 513 8.82 -1.27 -22.48
CA ILE A 513 7.75 -0.40 -22.98
C ILE A 513 8.41 0.89 -23.45
N SER A 514 8.01 1.37 -24.62
CA SER A 514 8.49 2.63 -25.20
C SER A 514 7.39 3.36 -25.95
N GLY A 515 7.67 4.59 -26.41
CA GLY A 515 6.70 5.36 -27.19
C GLY A 515 5.41 5.64 -26.42
N ILE A 516 5.48 5.78 -25.10
CA ILE A 516 4.32 6.10 -24.26
C ILE A 516 3.76 7.46 -24.71
N GLY A 517 2.48 7.46 -25.10
CA GLY A 517 1.79 8.59 -25.70
C GLY A 517 1.45 9.71 -24.71
N ALA A 518 0.87 10.78 -25.24
CA ALA A 518 0.44 11.91 -24.44
C ALA A 518 -0.72 11.54 -23.52
N ILE A 519 -0.78 12.22 -22.37
CA ILE A 519 -1.86 12.12 -21.40
C ILE A 519 -3.22 12.29 -22.11
N GLY A 520 -4.11 11.30 -21.97
CA GLY A 520 -5.41 11.28 -22.63
C GLY A 520 -6.31 10.14 -22.15
N SER A 521 -7.59 10.17 -22.53
CA SER A 521 -8.52 9.05 -22.27
C SER A 521 -8.03 7.72 -22.83
N SER A 522 -7.14 7.76 -23.82
CA SER A 522 -6.32 6.64 -24.26
C SER A 522 -4.85 7.06 -24.33
N ILE A 523 -3.96 6.21 -23.83
CA ILE A 523 -2.51 6.31 -24.02
C ILE A 523 -2.06 5.10 -24.83
N THR A 524 -1.30 5.34 -25.90
CA THR A 524 -0.64 4.25 -26.63
C THR A 524 0.75 4.01 -26.08
N PHE A 525 1.22 2.77 -26.07
CA PHE A 525 2.63 2.45 -25.86
C PHE A 525 3.03 1.26 -26.72
N ILE A 526 4.31 1.18 -27.08
CA ILE A 526 4.85 0.07 -27.85
C ILE A 526 5.38 -0.97 -26.86
N LYS A 527 4.89 -2.20 -26.97
CA LYS A 527 5.58 -3.35 -26.38
C LYS A 527 6.87 -3.53 -27.16
N GLY A 528 7.98 -3.07 -26.59
CA GLY A 528 9.31 -3.23 -27.16
C GLY A 528 9.72 -4.69 -27.17
N SER A 529 10.87 -4.98 -27.80
CA SER A 529 11.41 -6.33 -27.76
C SER A 529 11.49 -6.82 -26.33
N SER A 530 10.92 -7.98 -26.00
CA SER A 530 11.52 -8.74 -24.90
C SER A 530 12.87 -9.12 -25.44
N GLY A 531 13.86 -8.24 -25.27
CA GLY A 531 15.19 -8.50 -25.80
C GLY A 531 15.59 -9.90 -25.36
N PRO A 532 16.42 -10.61 -26.13
CA PRO A 532 17.40 -11.43 -25.43
C PRO A 532 18.01 -10.47 -24.43
N SER A 533 17.73 -10.69 -23.14
CA SER A 533 18.28 -9.89 -22.07
C SER A 533 19.76 -9.73 -22.42
N ALA A 534 20.23 -8.50 -22.62
CA ALA A 534 21.65 -8.24 -22.69
C ALA A 534 22.18 -8.77 -21.35
N SER A 535 22.62 -10.03 -21.38
CA SER A 535 22.89 -10.77 -20.16
C SER A 535 24.31 -10.40 -19.85
N ARG A 536 24.45 -9.42 -18.96
CA ARG A 536 25.76 -9.01 -18.47
C ARG A 536 26.24 -10.05 -17.48
N TYR A 537 27.44 -10.54 -17.72
CA TYR A 537 28.16 -11.41 -16.81
C TYR A 537 29.46 -10.68 -16.45
N GLU A 538 29.53 -10.23 -15.20
CA GLU A 538 30.70 -9.58 -14.64
C GLU A 538 31.87 -10.57 -14.57
N ALA A 539 33.08 -10.12 -14.94
CA ALA A 539 34.25 -10.99 -15.02
C ALA A 539 34.67 -11.52 -13.65
N GLU A 540 34.52 -10.71 -12.59
CA GLU A 540 34.81 -11.08 -11.20
C GLU A 540 33.83 -12.12 -10.64
N GLY A 541 32.66 -12.29 -11.26
CA GLY A 541 31.68 -13.33 -10.94
C GLY A 541 31.90 -14.64 -11.71
N ALA A 542 32.87 -14.69 -12.62
CA ALA A 542 33.16 -15.85 -13.46
C ALA A 542 34.22 -16.78 -12.82
N THR A 543 34.47 -17.94 -13.43
CA THR A 543 35.59 -18.79 -13.02
C THR A 543 36.90 -18.19 -13.53
N VAL A 544 37.73 -17.70 -12.60
CA VAL A 544 39.04 -17.11 -12.89
C VAL A 544 40.14 -18.13 -12.63
N ASN A 545 41.04 -18.33 -13.60
CA ASN A 545 42.21 -19.19 -13.46
C ASN A 545 43.49 -18.41 -13.76
N ASN A 546 44.46 -18.52 -12.85
CA ASN A 546 45.77 -17.86 -12.93
C ASN A 546 45.70 -16.39 -13.36
N ALA A 547 44.79 -15.65 -12.72
CA ALA A 547 44.52 -14.22 -12.90
C ALA A 547 43.92 -13.67 -11.59
N SER A 548 43.82 -12.35 -11.44
CA SER A 548 43.43 -11.68 -10.20
C SER A 548 42.25 -10.74 -10.40
N ILE A 549 41.39 -10.62 -9.39
CA ILE A 549 40.33 -9.60 -9.33
C ILE A 549 40.93 -8.32 -8.72
N TYR A 550 40.76 -7.19 -9.42
CA TYR A 550 41.18 -5.86 -9.00
C TYR A 550 39.96 -4.97 -8.76
N SER A 551 40.15 -3.91 -7.99
CA SER A 551 39.15 -2.85 -7.80
C SER A 551 39.45 -1.66 -8.70
N GLY A 552 38.42 -1.05 -9.30
CA GLY A 552 38.54 0.15 -10.11
C GLY A 552 37.21 0.89 -10.23
N SER A 553 37.19 2.20 -10.00
CA SER A 553 35.97 3.02 -10.03
C SER A 553 35.25 3.03 -11.37
N ASP A 554 35.99 2.75 -12.45
CA ASP A 554 35.49 2.82 -13.83
C ASP A 554 35.02 1.44 -14.33
N ALA A 555 35.29 0.40 -13.55
CA ALA A 555 34.82 -0.96 -13.79
C ALA A 555 33.33 -1.06 -13.44
N SER A 556 32.57 -1.89 -14.16
CA SER A 556 31.24 -2.24 -13.69
C SER A 556 31.38 -2.92 -12.33
N ASN A 557 30.47 -2.61 -11.41
CA ASN A 557 30.50 -3.19 -10.07
C ASN A 557 31.80 -2.92 -9.27
N ASN A 558 32.58 -1.91 -9.66
CA ASN A 558 33.86 -1.50 -9.05
C ASN A 558 34.97 -2.57 -9.07
N GLN A 559 34.83 -3.64 -9.84
CA GLN A 559 35.80 -4.74 -9.90
C GLN A 559 35.97 -5.26 -11.32
N TYR A 560 37.15 -5.80 -11.63
CA TYR A 560 37.45 -6.40 -12.93
C TYR A 560 38.52 -7.47 -12.77
N VAL A 561 38.70 -8.35 -13.77
CA VAL A 561 39.74 -9.39 -13.76
C VAL A 561 40.92 -8.97 -14.61
N GLY A 562 42.10 -8.89 -13.99
CA GLY A 562 43.37 -8.59 -14.63
C GLY A 562 44.45 -9.64 -14.36
N GLY A 563 45.67 -9.39 -14.84
CA GLY A 563 46.78 -10.36 -14.73
C GLY A 563 46.53 -11.66 -15.50
N ILE A 564 45.76 -11.59 -16.60
CA ILE A 564 45.51 -12.71 -17.51
C ILE A 564 46.74 -12.87 -18.42
N ASP A 565 47.88 -13.22 -17.82
CA ASP A 565 49.21 -13.03 -18.42
C ASP A 565 49.92 -14.34 -18.78
N TYR A 566 49.56 -15.44 -18.11
CA TYR A 566 50.19 -16.74 -18.27
C TYR A 566 49.50 -17.57 -19.35
N SER A 567 50.22 -18.54 -19.90
CA SER A 567 49.69 -19.40 -20.98
C SER A 567 48.44 -20.19 -20.58
N ASP A 568 48.22 -20.41 -19.28
CA ASP A 568 47.05 -21.07 -18.72
C ASP A 568 46.03 -20.10 -18.10
N SER A 569 46.26 -18.78 -18.13
CA SER A 569 45.32 -17.79 -17.60
C SER A 569 44.02 -17.74 -18.40
N TYR A 570 42.88 -17.73 -17.72
CA TYR A 570 41.57 -17.54 -18.35
C TYR A 570 40.49 -17.00 -17.42
N VAL A 571 39.42 -16.46 -18.03
CA VAL A 571 38.13 -16.18 -17.40
C VAL A 571 37.05 -16.98 -18.13
N ALA A 572 36.29 -17.79 -17.41
CA ALA A 572 35.26 -18.68 -17.95
C ALA A 572 33.88 -18.36 -17.36
N PHE A 573 33.00 -17.87 -18.22
CA PHE A 573 31.61 -17.49 -17.92
C PHE A 573 30.68 -18.67 -18.16
N THR A 574 29.76 -18.91 -17.23
CA THR A 574 28.64 -19.85 -17.46
C THR A 574 27.40 -19.06 -17.83
N VAL A 575 26.87 -19.29 -19.02
CA VAL A 575 25.74 -18.53 -19.58
C VAL A 575 24.63 -19.48 -20.00
N ASN A 576 23.37 -19.07 -19.83
CA ASN A 576 22.22 -19.85 -20.28
C ASN A 576 21.57 -19.17 -21.50
N ALA A 577 21.49 -19.90 -22.61
CA ALA A 577 20.86 -19.41 -23.84
C ALA A 577 19.46 -20.03 -24.03
N THR A 578 18.47 -19.23 -24.40
CA THR A 578 17.10 -19.69 -24.60
C THR A 578 16.91 -20.47 -25.91
N ALA A 579 17.79 -20.29 -26.89
CA ALA A 579 17.75 -20.99 -28.16
C ALA A 579 19.16 -21.25 -28.72
N ALA A 580 19.29 -22.26 -29.57
CA ALA A 580 20.52 -22.47 -30.32
C ALA A 580 20.57 -21.52 -31.52
N LYS A 581 21.39 -20.47 -31.44
CA LYS A 581 21.55 -19.45 -32.50
C LYS A 581 22.89 -18.73 -32.37
N THR A 582 23.18 -17.87 -33.34
CA THR A 582 24.27 -16.89 -33.24
C THR A 582 23.83 -15.73 -32.35
N TYR A 583 24.66 -15.41 -31.37
CA TYR A 583 24.54 -14.29 -30.46
C TYR A 583 25.66 -13.27 -30.73
N THR A 584 25.42 -12.03 -30.32
CA THR A 584 26.41 -10.95 -30.31
C THR A 584 26.90 -10.76 -28.89
N MET A 585 28.21 -10.83 -28.65
CA MET A 585 28.81 -10.54 -27.34
C MET A 585 29.63 -9.26 -27.41
N THR A 586 29.30 -8.30 -26.56
CA THR A 586 30.16 -7.17 -26.25
C THR A 586 31.07 -7.55 -25.09
N ILE A 587 32.36 -7.35 -25.26
CA ILE A 587 33.38 -7.54 -24.23
C ILE A 587 33.86 -6.16 -23.81
N ARG A 588 33.71 -5.79 -22.54
CA ARG A 588 34.31 -4.58 -21.97
C ARG A 588 35.66 -4.95 -21.36
N TYR A 589 36.71 -4.26 -21.79
CA TYR A 589 38.10 -4.65 -21.54
C TYR A 589 39.01 -3.45 -21.34
N ALA A 590 40.14 -3.66 -20.66
CA ALA A 590 41.25 -2.72 -20.62
C ALA A 590 42.47 -3.32 -21.35
N ASN A 591 43.19 -2.50 -22.11
CA ASN A 591 44.44 -2.85 -22.76
C ASN A 591 45.43 -1.69 -22.62
N GLY A 592 46.16 -1.68 -21.50
CA GLY A 592 47.15 -0.65 -21.19
C GLY A 592 48.50 -0.82 -21.89
N THR A 593 48.65 -1.74 -22.86
CA THR A 593 49.95 -2.06 -23.47
C THR A 593 50.44 -1.07 -24.53
N GLY A 594 49.54 -0.21 -25.04
CA GLY A 594 49.85 0.73 -26.13
C GLY A 594 49.88 0.12 -27.53
N ALA A 595 49.67 -1.21 -27.66
CA ALA A 595 49.52 -1.92 -28.94
C ALA A 595 48.32 -2.88 -28.90
N ASN A 596 47.96 -3.50 -30.02
CA ASN A 596 46.86 -4.46 -30.04
C ASN A 596 47.20 -5.71 -29.19
N SER A 597 46.26 -6.09 -28.34
CA SER A 597 46.33 -7.31 -27.51
C SER A 597 45.30 -8.33 -27.95
N THR A 598 45.45 -9.59 -27.55
CA THR A 598 44.57 -10.68 -27.98
C THR A 598 44.21 -11.63 -26.85
N GLN A 599 43.03 -12.24 -26.94
CA GLN A 599 42.63 -13.43 -26.17
C GLN A 599 42.04 -14.48 -27.11
N ASN A 600 42.10 -15.74 -26.67
CA ASN A 600 41.48 -16.87 -27.34
C ASN A 600 40.08 -17.10 -26.73
N LEU A 601 39.03 -16.88 -27.53
CA LEU A 601 37.63 -17.12 -27.21
C LEU A 601 37.25 -18.55 -27.60
N SER A 602 36.81 -19.35 -26.64
CA SER A 602 36.26 -20.69 -26.88
C SER A 602 34.88 -20.83 -26.25
N VAL A 603 33.98 -21.56 -26.92
CA VAL A 603 32.61 -21.80 -26.46
C VAL A 603 32.41 -23.30 -26.30
N ASN A 604 32.06 -23.73 -25.09
CA ASN A 604 31.98 -25.13 -24.70
C ASN A 604 33.31 -25.86 -25.03
N SER A 605 33.23 -27.02 -25.71
CA SER A 605 34.38 -27.77 -26.22
C SER A 605 34.76 -27.40 -27.66
N GLY A 606 34.32 -26.24 -28.16
CA GLY A 606 34.60 -25.77 -29.52
C GLY A 606 36.01 -25.23 -29.71
N ALA A 607 36.45 -25.14 -30.96
CA ALA A 607 37.73 -24.53 -31.32
C ALA A 607 37.76 -23.05 -30.92
N ALA A 608 38.92 -22.57 -30.49
CA ALA A 608 39.09 -21.17 -30.11
C ALA A 608 39.21 -20.25 -31.33
N SER A 609 38.63 -19.06 -31.25
CA SER A 609 38.85 -17.95 -32.17
C SER A 609 39.61 -16.82 -31.47
N THR A 610 40.30 -15.98 -32.25
CA THR A 610 41.06 -14.85 -31.69
C THR A 610 40.17 -13.62 -31.56
N VAL A 611 40.15 -13.02 -30.38
CA VAL A 611 39.60 -11.68 -30.13
C VAL A 611 40.76 -10.70 -30.06
N THR A 612 40.63 -9.55 -30.75
CA THR A 612 41.62 -8.48 -30.73
C THR A 612 41.09 -7.26 -29.99
N TYR A 613 41.93 -6.69 -29.15
CA TYR A 613 41.67 -5.57 -28.27
C TYR A 613 42.57 -4.40 -28.67
N MET A 614 41.98 -3.26 -29.04
CA MET A 614 42.74 -2.04 -29.32
C MET A 614 43.28 -1.43 -28.02
N PRO A 615 44.34 -0.60 -28.07
CA PRO A 615 44.83 0.08 -26.87
C PRO A 615 43.73 0.93 -26.21
N THR A 616 43.62 0.86 -24.89
CA THR A 616 42.81 1.79 -24.10
C THR A 616 43.69 2.85 -23.46
N SER A 617 43.09 3.84 -22.79
CA SER A 617 43.81 4.94 -22.12
C SER A 617 44.72 4.50 -20.97
N GLY A 618 44.62 3.24 -20.53
CA GLY A 618 45.41 2.66 -19.45
C GLY A 618 44.77 1.39 -18.89
N TRP A 619 45.43 0.75 -17.91
CA TRP A 619 44.83 -0.32 -17.13
C TRP A 619 43.71 0.20 -16.24
N GLY A 620 42.65 -0.60 -16.05
CA GLY A 620 41.43 -0.14 -15.38
C GLY A 620 40.66 0.98 -16.10
N GLN A 621 41.01 1.28 -17.37
CA GLN A 621 40.32 2.23 -18.24
C GLN A 621 39.77 1.47 -19.45
N PHE A 622 38.45 1.38 -19.53
CA PHE A 622 37.80 0.35 -20.34
C PHE A 622 37.29 0.87 -21.69
N GLY A 623 37.56 0.09 -22.73
CA GLY A 623 36.88 0.15 -24.03
C GLY A 623 36.00 -1.08 -24.24
N SER A 624 35.38 -1.19 -25.41
CA SER A 624 34.56 -2.36 -25.77
C SER A 624 34.87 -2.88 -27.18
N THR A 625 34.69 -4.18 -27.37
CA THR A 625 34.73 -4.84 -28.68
C THR A 625 33.59 -5.83 -28.79
N THR A 626 33.17 -6.15 -30.01
CA THR A 626 32.01 -7.02 -30.26
C THR A 626 32.41 -8.22 -31.10
N VAL A 627 31.91 -9.40 -30.73
CA VAL A 627 32.16 -10.67 -31.42
C VAL A 627 30.87 -11.45 -31.60
N ASN A 628 30.77 -12.18 -32.72
CA ASN A 628 29.65 -13.08 -32.99
C ASN A 628 30.06 -14.52 -32.71
N PHE A 629 29.17 -15.29 -32.09
CA PHE A 629 29.43 -16.67 -31.69
C PHE A 629 28.12 -17.45 -31.56
N THR A 630 28.18 -18.78 -31.64
CA THR A 630 26.99 -19.64 -31.56
C THR A 630 26.91 -20.29 -30.18
N LEU A 631 25.74 -20.22 -29.56
CA LEU A 631 25.42 -20.97 -28.35
C LEU A 631 24.44 -22.10 -28.67
N LYS A 632 24.51 -23.20 -27.91
CA LYS A 632 23.39 -24.17 -27.86
C LYS A 632 22.33 -23.67 -26.91
N ALA A 633 21.08 -24.13 -27.05
CA ALA A 633 20.07 -23.90 -26.03
C ALA A 633 20.51 -24.52 -24.69
N GLY A 634 20.18 -23.86 -23.58
CA GLY A 634 20.60 -24.23 -22.23
C GLY A 634 21.97 -23.68 -21.83
N SER A 635 22.64 -24.38 -20.91
CA SER A 635 23.91 -23.93 -20.31
C SER A 635 25.08 -24.06 -21.28
N ASN A 636 25.89 -23.00 -21.37
CA ASN A 636 27.10 -22.90 -22.16
C ASN A 636 28.24 -22.34 -21.31
N THR A 637 29.48 -22.70 -21.64
CA THR A 637 30.68 -22.08 -21.07
C THR A 637 31.36 -21.22 -22.13
N ILE A 638 31.59 -19.94 -21.85
CA ILE A 638 32.37 -19.05 -22.70
C ILE A 638 33.68 -18.77 -21.98
N LYS A 639 34.82 -19.12 -22.60
CA LYS A 639 36.14 -18.94 -22.00
C LYS A 639 36.99 -18.00 -22.85
N LEU A 640 37.46 -16.93 -22.22
CA LEU A 640 38.45 -15.99 -22.74
C LEU A 640 39.80 -16.29 -22.06
N SER A 641 40.76 -16.78 -22.83
CA SER A 641 42.09 -17.19 -22.34
C SER A 641 43.21 -16.37 -22.95
N LYS A 642 44.39 -16.35 -22.33
CA LYS A 642 45.57 -15.61 -22.82
C LYS A 642 45.79 -15.86 -24.33
N GLY A 643 45.84 -14.78 -25.11
CA GLY A 643 46.16 -14.81 -26.54
C GLY A 643 47.65 -14.67 -26.84
N ALA A 644 48.01 -14.72 -28.11
CA ALA A 644 49.41 -14.71 -28.56
C ALA A 644 50.09 -13.34 -28.45
N ALA A 645 49.33 -12.25 -28.53
CA ALA A 645 49.85 -10.87 -28.50
C ALA A 645 49.33 -10.10 -27.29
N GLY A 646 50.22 -9.34 -26.64
CA GLY A 646 49.90 -8.39 -25.58
C GLY A 646 49.15 -8.98 -24.38
N TYR A 647 48.49 -8.09 -23.64
CA TYR A 647 47.72 -8.40 -22.42
C TYR A 647 46.40 -7.61 -22.45
N ALA A 648 45.33 -8.21 -21.92
CA ALA A 648 44.04 -7.56 -21.80
C ALA A 648 43.36 -8.01 -20.50
N GLU A 649 42.67 -7.08 -19.86
CA GLU A 649 41.90 -7.29 -18.63
C GLU A 649 40.41 -7.19 -18.96
N LEU A 650 39.57 -7.90 -18.22
CA LEU A 650 38.14 -8.07 -18.50
C LEU A 650 37.30 -7.46 -17.40
N ASP A 651 36.34 -6.64 -17.79
CA ASP A 651 35.33 -6.04 -16.92
C ASP A 651 34.06 -6.89 -16.95
N TYR A 652 33.40 -6.98 -18.11
CA TYR A 652 32.25 -7.86 -18.31
C TYR A 652 32.15 -8.37 -19.75
N ILE A 653 31.32 -9.41 -19.91
CA ILE A 653 30.72 -9.75 -21.20
C ILE A 653 29.21 -9.48 -21.18
N GLU A 654 28.66 -9.02 -22.29
CA GLU A 654 27.23 -8.76 -22.44
C GLU A 654 26.73 -9.42 -23.72
N ILE A 655 25.76 -10.34 -23.60
CA ILE A 655 25.30 -11.22 -24.69
C ILE A 655 23.89 -10.85 -25.13
N GLN A 656 23.69 -10.70 -26.46
CA GLN A 656 22.44 -10.33 -27.13
C GLN A 656 22.07 -11.34 -28.22
#